data_AF-A0A087DM21-F1
#
_entry.id   AF-A0A087DM21-F1
#
_cell.length_a   1.000
_cell.length_b   1.000
_cell.length_c   1.000
_cell.angle_alpha   90.00
_cell.angle_beta   90.00
_cell.angle_gamma   90.00
#
_symmetry.space_group_name_H-M   'P 1'
#
loop_
_entity.id
_entity.type
_entity.pdbx_description
1 polymer ?
#
loop_
_entity_poly.entity_id
_entity_poly.type
_entity_poly.pdbx_seq_one_letter_code
_entity_poly.pdbx_strand_id
1 'polypeptide(L)'
;MEILLIGNTDFVTKQWIEHTFPQDKVVVALRKGTESSGEDLKIIDMPDRDAVSEVFSNYEFDRIVYFSEDLTPRSERDGDLGYLRRLLHTVRNRKVQMLMVSGPESEFAYPQETDVHETSKSLMSRAGEELGLYYARTYDLEVKIVRCPYLYAPQRNGVTAYFNGLFEQAQAGELRFHERAEQRTCFLCADDLAELIYRIFDDWTADSELFHVPNVFDFTYGDLGTLIAGYFPGTKVVYGEDRPQAYPADDHELRLRYGFSPRYSLREDFPHVIEGWLKLRENKTDKYPVWDFLRSHNKWWTVLEIIGAFLLTEWLRTFTQGNSQLETVDLRLLFVVIVGTIYGLHAGVFAAVLACAGVAMSYASQGASFAPLFYDTSNWLAFVIYFVAGSVCGYVQSRNQESVRFVRDENRLLRNRLDFLRGLYQDVLDDRRQLRDQIIGRRDSFGKLYAVTRELDEVQPQKLYHTAIRIMQESLDSDSLAIFRVDNSGQFARLVAASPRFDVGSFRSVRVSDYGEIITALEHNGIWVNRTLKDKFPMYAVGVRDRGELAVIITMGEAKPDQMNLYFQNLFSIMCGLVESAMIRAFEYEDVARRSMLVPGTNLLKPEAFLPKVLAANDLKHDHMGDHLLLKVECEGNLEDVDSLLMQSIRQTDEAGMLTDDGVYLLMSQAGEKELPIILKRLTRSGLHCSYVPQTQEDALLSEAQSHIAQADDGGES
;
A
#
# COMPACT_ATOMS: atom_id res chain seq x y z
N MET A 1 -6.70 4.37 -4.79
CA MET A 1 -7.58 3.73 -5.80
C MET A 1 -8.91 3.36 -5.16
N GLU A 2 -9.97 3.24 -5.95
CA GLU A 2 -11.26 2.70 -5.49
C GLU A 2 -11.36 1.22 -5.85
N ILE A 3 -11.66 0.39 -4.85
CA ILE A 3 -11.62 -1.07 -4.95
C ILE A 3 -12.98 -1.66 -4.59
N LEU A 4 -13.49 -2.57 -5.42
CA LEU A 4 -14.70 -3.32 -5.15
C LEU A 4 -14.38 -4.77 -4.77
N LEU A 5 -14.81 -5.18 -3.58
CA LEU A 5 -14.81 -6.59 -3.15
C LEU A 5 -16.22 -7.16 -3.32
N ILE A 6 -16.34 -8.23 -4.10
CA ILE A 6 -17.64 -8.75 -4.53
C ILE A 6 -17.64 -10.28 -4.64
N GLY A 7 -18.80 -10.90 -4.42
CA GLY A 7 -18.97 -12.37 -4.40
C GLY A 7 -18.98 -12.92 -2.96
N ASN A 8 -18.30 -14.03 -2.72
CA ASN A 8 -18.16 -14.65 -1.41
C ASN A 8 -17.19 -13.82 -0.52
N THR A 9 -17.75 -12.82 0.17
CA THR A 9 -17.02 -11.89 1.03
C THR A 9 -17.09 -12.26 2.52
N ASP A 10 -17.50 -13.49 2.83
CA ASP A 10 -17.74 -13.94 4.21
C ASP A 10 -16.49 -13.88 5.09
N PHE A 11 -15.29 -14.00 4.54
CA PHE A 11 -14.07 -13.92 5.35
C PHE A 11 -13.52 -12.49 5.50
N VAL A 12 -14.10 -11.50 4.81
CA VAL A 12 -13.58 -10.13 4.75
C VAL A 12 -13.93 -9.40 6.05
N THR A 13 -12.90 -8.99 6.80
CA THR A 13 -13.01 -8.16 8.01
C THR A 13 -12.35 -6.81 7.80
N LYS A 14 -12.56 -5.84 8.70
CA LYS A 14 -11.88 -4.54 8.63
C LYS A 14 -10.36 -4.69 8.64
N GLN A 15 -9.84 -5.53 9.54
CA GLN A 15 -8.41 -5.84 9.63
C GLN A 15 -7.88 -6.50 8.35
N TRP A 16 -8.66 -7.39 7.73
CA TRP A 16 -8.31 -8.01 6.45
C TRP A 16 -8.19 -6.95 5.35
N ILE A 17 -9.10 -5.98 5.31
CA ILE A 17 -9.06 -4.87 4.34
C ILE A 17 -7.87 -3.95 4.60
N GLU A 18 -7.63 -3.56 5.85
CA GLU A 18 -6.48 -2.71 6.22
C GLU A 18 -5.15 -3.37 5.84
N HIS A 19 -5.06 -4.70 5.96
CA HIS A 19 -3.88 -5.46 5.55
C HIS A 19 -3.76 -5.59 4.02
N THR A 20 -4.85 -5.86 3.31
CA THR A 20 -4.84 -6.08 1.86
C THR A 20 -4.70 -4.77 1.07
N PHE A 21 -5.29 -3.68 1.59
CA PHE A 21 -5.49 -2.42 0.89
C PHE A 21 -5.27 -1.22 1.84
N PRO A 22 -4.04 -1.00 2.35
CA PRO A 22 -3.78 -0.07 3.46
C PRO A 22 -4.03 1.41 3.13
N GLN A 23 -4.00 1.81 1.86
CA GLN A 23 -4.14 3.22 1.42
C GLN A 23 -5.31 3.45 0.45
N ASP A 24 -6.12 2.41 0.18
CA ASP A 24 -7.16 2.45 -0.85
C ASP A 24 -8.56 2.57 -0.25
N LYS A 25 -9.49 3.14 -1.03
CA LYS A 25 -10.90 3.19 -0.65
C LYS A 25 -11.57 1.90 -1.07
N VAL A 26 -11.99 1.09 -0.10
CA VAL A 26 -12.58 -0.23 -0.35
C VAL A 26 -14.08 -0.19 -0.13
N VAL A 27 -14.82 -0.72 -1.10
CA VAL A 27 -16.26 -0.95 -1.05
C VAL A 27 -16.50 -2.45 -1.03
N VAL A 28 -17.24 -2.92 -0.03
CA VAL A 28 -17.61 -4.34 0.09
C VAL A 28 -19.07 -4.51 -0.29
N ALA A 29 -19.33 -5.33 -1.30
CA ALA A 29 -20.65 -5.74 -1.70
C ALA A 29 -21.06 -7.00 -0.92
N LEU A 30 -21.88 -6.82 0.12
CA LEU A 30 -22.43 -7.94 0.89
C LEU A 30 -23.69 -8.50 0.20
N ARG A 31 -23.80 -9.83 0.22
CA ARG A 31 -25.00 -10.54 -0.26
C ARG A 31 -26.09 -10.51 0.82
N LYS A 32 -27.35 -10.47 0.40
CA LYS A 32 -28.51 -10.48 1.30
C LYS A 32 -28.52 -11.74 2.17
N GLY A 33 -28.45 -11.58 3.49
CA GLY A 33 -28.52 -12.67 4.48
C GLY A 33 -27.21 -12.95 5.22
N THR A 34 -26.10 -12.31 4.85
CA THR A 34 -24.86 -12.38 5.62
C THR A 34 -24.92 -11.39 6.80
N GLU A 35 -24.76 -11.87 8.04
CA GLU A 35 -24.69 -10.97 9.19
C GLU A 35 -23.41 -10.12 9.14
N SER A 36 -23.61 -8.79 9.12
CA SER A 36 -22.57 -7.79 9.17
C SER A 36 -21.78 -7.91 10.48
N SER A 37 -20.46 -8.02 10.37
CA SER A 37 -19.55 -7.68 11.47
C SER A 37 -19.82 -6.22 11.83
N GLY A 38 -20.30 -5.93 13.04
CA GLY A 38 -20.77 -4.62 13.49
C GLY A 38 -19.70 -3.51 13.59
N GLU A 39 -18.87 -3.35 12.57
CA GLU A 39 -17.82 -2.35 12.44
C GLU A 39 -18.10 -1.46 11.23
N ASP A 40 -17.74 -0.17 11.36
CA ASP A 40 -17.93 0.92 10.38
C ASP A 40 -17.21 0.66 9.03
N LEU A 41 -17.71 -0.30 8.27
CA LEU A 41 -17.32 -0.56 6.89
C LEU A 41 -18.34 0.10 5.97
N LYS A 42 -17.89 0.74 4.88
CA LYS A 42 -18.78 1.26 3.84
C LYS A 42 -19.33 0.08 3.03
N ILE A 43 -20.34 -0.55 3.61
CA ILE A 43 -21.01 -1.72 3.07
C ILE A 43 -22.11 -1.25 2.12
N ILE A 44 -22.13 -1.81 0.91
CA ILE A 44 -23.29 -1.70 0.04
C ILE A 44 -23.99 -3.04 0.06
N ASP A 45 -25.18 -3.07 0.67
CA ASP A 45 -26.07 -4.22 0.55
C ASP A 45 -26.50 -4.36 -0.91
N MET A 46 -26.18 -5.48 -1.53
CA MET A 46 -26.59 -5.81 -2.91
C MET A 46 -27.83 -6.71 -2.85
N PRO A 47 -29.05 -6.17 -2.95
CA PRO A 47 -30.26 -6.92 -2.62
C PRO A 47 -30.78 -7.76 -3.78
N ASP A 48 -30.43 -7.41 -5.03
CA ASP A 48 -30.98 -8.07 -6.23
C ASP A 48 -30.26 -7.75 -7.56
N ARG A 49 -30.76 -8.36 -8.65
CA ARG A 49 -30.19 -8.40 -10.01
C ARG A 49 -29.78 -7.07 -10.66
N ASP A 50 -30.37 -5.95 -10.27
CA ASP A 50 -30.15 -4.61 -10.85
C ASP A 50 -29.17 -3.73 -10.03
N ALA A 51 -28.79 -4.18 -8.82
CA ALA A 51 -27.93 -3.42 -7.92
C ALA A 51 -26.48 -3.29 -8.42
N VAL A 52 -26.00 -4.25 -9.23
CA VAL A 52 -24.64 -4.18 -9.79
C VAL A 52 -24.51 -2.95 -10.70
N SER A 53 -25.44 -2.73 -11.61
CA SER A 53 -25.42 -1.54 -12.48
C SER A 53 -25.53 -0.22 -11.72
N GLU A 54 -26.30 -0.19 -10.63
CA GLU A 54 -26.48 1.01 -9.79
C GLU A 54 -25.21 1.35 -9.00
N VAL A 55 -24.48 0.34 -8.54
CA VAL A 55 -23.17 0.55 -7.89
C VAL A 55 -22.14 1.07 -8.88
N PHE A 56 -22.09 0.51 -10.08
CA PHE A 56 -21.20 1.02 -11.14
C PHE A 56 -21.66 2.37 -11.75
N SER A 57 -22.91 2.82 -11.55
CA SER A 57 -23.33 4.17 -11.95
C SER A 57 -22.95 5.24 -10.93
N ASN A 58 -22.84 4.87 -9.66
CA ASN A 58 -22.53 5.79 -8.56
C ASN A 58 -21.05 5.79 -8.17
N TYR A 59 -20.30 4.76 -8.57
CA TYR A 59 -18.89 4.56 -8.25
C TYR A 59 -18.08 4.14 -9.48
N GLU A 60 -16.85 4.64 -9.57
CA GLU A 60 -15.86 4.23 -10.56
C GLU A 60 -14.75 3.46 -9.84
N PHE A 61 -14.66 2.16 -10.12
CA PHE A 61 -13.66 1.29 -9.50
C PHE A 61 -12.47 1.07 -10.42
N ASP A 62 -11.26 1.30 -9.90
CA ASP A 62 -10.01 1.01 -10.59
C ASP A 62 -9.70 -0.50 -10.56
N ARG A 63 -10.07 -1.15 -9.44
CA ARG A 63 -9.77 -2.55 -9.15
C ARG A 63 -11.00 -3.29 -8.65
N ILE A 64 -11.14 -4.54 -9.07
CA ILE A 64 -12.22 -5.43 -8.61
C ILE A 64 -11.62 -6.76 -8.18
N VAL A 65 -12.00 -7.23 -6.99
CA VAL A 65 -11.72 -8.60 -6.55
C VAL A 65 -13.01 -9.39 -6.49
N TYR A 66 -13.10 -10.40 -7.34
CA TYR A 66 -14.22 -11.33 -7.38
C TYR A 66 -13.87 -12.60 -6.61
N PHE A 67 -14.59 -12.86 -5.52
CA PHE A 67 -14.47 -14.09 -4.76
C PHE A 67 -15.55 -15.08 -5.19
N SER A 68 -15.16 -16.19 -5.81
CA SER A 68 -16.11 -17.23 -6.20
C SER A 68 -16.72 -17.93 -4.98
N GLU A 69 -17.95 -18.37 -5.12
CA GLU A 69 -18.61 -19.25 -4.14
C GLU A 69 -17.82 -20.58 -3.98
N ASP A 70 -16.99 -20.96 -4.95
CA ASP A 70 -16.16 -22.17 -4.92
C ASP A 70 -15.07 -22.16 -3.82
N LEU A 71 -14.84 -21.01 -3.17
CA LEU A 71 -13.88 -20.88 -2.06
C LEU A 71 -14.37 -21.52 -0.76
N THR A 72 -15.66 -21.82 -0.66
CA THR A 72 -16.24 -22.54 0.47
C THR A 72 -16.53 -23.99 0.05
N PRO A 73 -16.11 -25.00 0.83
CA PRO A 73 -16.39 -26.38 0.48
C PRO A 73 -17.89 -26.63 0.38
N ARG A 74 -18.32 -27.27 -0.73
CA ARG A 74 -19.71 -27.70 -0.97
C ARG A 74 -20.76 -26.56 -1.01
N SER A 75 -20.36 -25.34 -1.35
CA SER A 75 -21.27 -24.23 -1.64
C SER A 75 -22.24 -24.49 -2.81
N GLU A 76 -23.29 -23.68 -2.89
CA GLU A 76 -24.28 -23.69 -3.97
C GLU A 76 -23.80 -22.80 -5.14
N ARG A 77 -23.51 -23.41 -6.30
CA ARG A 77 -22.76 -22.77 -7.40
C ARG A 77 -23.61 -22.21 -8.53
N ASP A 78 -24.89 -22.60 -8.60
CA ASP A 78 -25.76 -22.31 -9.75
C ASP A 78 -25.96 -20.80 -9.98
N GLY A 79 -25.87 -19.99 -8.93
CA GLY A 79 -25.99 -18.52 -9.00
C GLY A 79 -24.70 -17.79 -9.39
N ASP A 80 -23.53 -18.39 -9.14
CA ASP A 80 -22.21 -17.72 -9.19
C ASP A 80 -21.84 -17.31 -10.62
N LEU A 81 -21.93 -18.25 -11.58
CA LEU A 81 -21.63 -17.99 -12.99
C LEU A 81 -22.54 -16.91 -13.60
N GLY A 82 -23.82 -16.92 -13.24
CA GLY A 82 -24.79 -15.92 -13.68
C GLY A 82 -24.51 -14.54 -13.09
N TYR A 83 -23.91 -14.47 -11.91
CA TYR A 83 -23.49 -13.24 -11.25
C TYR A 83 -22.19 -12.70 -11.86
N LEU A 84 -21.17 -13.53 -12.02
CA LEU A 84 -19.92 -13.21 -12.71
C LEU A 84 -20.15 -12.66 -14.12
N ARG A 85 -21.01 -13.32 -14.91
CA ARG A 85 -21.38 -12.86 -16.26
C ARG A 85 -21.93 -11.44 -16.26
N ARG A 86 -22.76 -11.10 -15.26
CA ARG A 86 -23.34 -9.75 -15.16
C ARG A 86 -22.29 -8.72 -14.76
N LEU A 87 -21.43 -9.06 -13.80
CA LEU A 87 -20.30 -8.21 -13.41
C LEU A 87 -19.42 -7.87 -14.60
N LEU A 88 -18.89 -8.90 -15.29
CA LEU A 88 -18.04 -8.74 -16.47
C LEU A 88 -18.73 -7.94 -17.58
N HIS A 89 -20.02 -8.19 -17.81
CA HIS A 89 -20.78 -7.41 -18.77
C HIS A 89 -20.83 -5.93 -18.39
N THR A 90 -21.07 -5.58 -17.12
CA THR A 90 -21.12 -4.19 -16.67
C THR A 90 -19.78 -3.47 -16.82
N VAL A 91 -18.65 -4.18 -16.60
CA VAL A 91 -17.31 -3.57 -16.63
C VAL A 91 -16.61 -3.61 -17.99
N ARG A 92 -17.19 -4.27 -18.99
CA ARG A 92 -16.58 -4.52 -20.32
C ARG A 92 -16.02 -3.30 -21.06
N ASN A 93 -16.51 -2.10 -20.81
CA ASN A 93 -16.07 -0.88 -21.50
C ASN A 93 -15.25 0.05 -20.59
N ARG A 94 -14.79 -0.45 -19.44
CA ARG A 94 -14.01 0.31 -18.46
C ARG A 94 -12.65 -0.36 -18.31
N LYS A 95 -11.62 0.47 -18.19
CA LYS A 95 -10.26 0.00 -17.93
C LYS A 95 -10.13 -0.35 -16.45
N VAL A 96 -10.35 -1.63 -16.12
CA VAL A 96 -10.40 -2.12 -14.74
C VAL A 96 -9.48 -3.33 -14.58
N GLN A 97 -8.73 -3.35 -13.48
CA GLN A 97 -7.93 -4.50 -13.07
C GLN A 97 -8.80 -5.46 -12.26
N MET A 98 -9.10 -6.63 -12.81
CA MET A 98 -9.96 -7.62 -12.19
C MET A 98 -9.18 -8.85 -11.73
N LEU A 99 -9.18 -9.09 -10.43
CA LEU A 99 -8.64 -10.30 -9.83
C LEU A 99 -9.79 -11.26 -9.48
N MET A 100 -9.80 -12.43 -10.11
CA MET A 100 -10.76 -13.49 -9.82
C MET A 100 -10.11 -14.53 -8.93
N VAL A 101 -10.69 -14.80 -7.77
CA VAL A 101 -10.23 -15.86 -6.88
C VAL A 101 -11.22 -17.02 -6.98
N SER A 102 -10.76 -18.12 -7.58
CA SER A 102 -11.53 -19.35 -7.78
C SER A 102 -11.14 -20.43 -6.76
N GLY A 103 -11.99 -21.45 -6.63
CA GLY A 103 -11.77 -22.56 -5.70
C GLY A 103 -10.57 -23.45 -6.03
N PRO A 104 -10.38 -24.55 -5.27
CA PRO A 104 -9.16 -25.33 -5.33
C PRO A 104 -8.97 -26.03 -6.66
N GLU A 105 -7.71 -26.15 -7.08
CA GLU A 105 -7.35 -26.82 -8.33
C GLU A 105 -7.75 -28.30 -8.38
N SER A 106 -7.91 -28.93 -7.22
CA SER A 106 -8.43 -30.30 -7.13
C SER A 106 -9.84 -30.45 -7.71
N GLU A 107 -10.59 -29.36 -7.86
CA GLU A 107 -11.88 -29.34 -8.55
C GLU A 107 -11.76 -29.31 -10.08
N PHE A 108 -10.57 -29.02 -10.61
CA PHE A 108 -10.28 -28.93 -12.05
C PHE A 108 -9.47 -30.13 -12.58
N ALA A 109 -8.95 -30.99 -11.68
CA ALA A 109 -8.09 -32.11 -12.05
C ALA A 109 -8.87 -33.23 -12.78
N TYR A 110 -8.38 -33.59 -13.97
CA TYR A 110 -8.90 -34.67 -14.79
C TYR A 110 -8.55 -36.04 -14.18
N PRO A 111 -9.50 -37.00 -14.10
CA PRO A 111 -9.14 -38.39 -13.99
C PRO A 111 -8.44 -38.80 -15.29
N GLN A 112 -7.14 -39.11 -15.23
CA GLN A 112 -6.54 -39.96 -16.25
C GLN A 112 -7.22 -41.34 -16.13
N GLU A 113 -7.82 -41.81 -17.23
CA GLU A 113 -8.52 -43.09 -17.44
C GLU A 113 -10.07 -43.08 -17.31
N THR A 114 -10.71 -43.01 -18.50
CA THR A 114 -11.87 -43.79 -19.00
C THR A 114 -13.12 -44.03 -18.16
N ASP A 115 -13.42 -43.23 -17.14
CA ASP A 115 -14.78 -43.14 -16.59
C ASP A 115 -15.10 -41.68 -16.23
N VAL A 116 -15.62 -40.95 -17.22
CA VAL A 116 -15.89 -39.52 -17.17
C VAL A 116 -17.26 -39.30 -16.52
N HIS A 117 -17.28 -39.15 -15.21
CA HIS A 117 -18.26 -38.27 -14.59
C HIS A 117 -17.58 -36.92 -14.37
N GLU A 118 -17.56 -36.09 -15.42
CA GLU A 118 -17.47 -34.64 -15.26
C GLU A 118 -18.51 -34.25 -14.22
N THR A 119 -18.06 -33.90 -13.01
CA THR A 119 -19.02 -33.43 -12.01
C THR A 119 -19.48 -32.07 -12.49
N SER A 120 -20.79 -31.84 -12.66
CA SER A 120 -21.36 -30.58 -13.18
C SER A 120 -20.74 -29.33 -12.55
N LYS A 121 -20.32 -29.44 -11.28
CA LYS A 121 -19.63 -28.41 -10.50
C LYS A 121 -18.24 -28.02 -11.05
N SER A 122 -17.39 -28.99 -11.42
CA SER A 122 -16.07 -28.73 -12.02
C SER A 122 -16.16 -27.99 -13.36
N LEU A 123 -17.17 -28.36 -14.15
CA LEU A 123 -17.47 -27.71 -15.43
C LEU A 123 -17.91 -26.26 -15.24
N MET A 124 -18.70 -25.99 -14.19
CA MET A 124 -19.14 -24.62 -13.85
C MET A 124 -17.96 -23.73 -13.45
N SER A 125 -17.07 -24.21 -12.57
CA SER A 125 -15.87 -23.46 -12.15
C SER A 125 -14.98 -23.12 -13.34
N ARG A 126 -14.76 -24.08 -14.25
CA ARG A 126 -14.01 -23.85 -15.48
C ARG A 126 -14.70 -22.90 -16.46
N ALA A 127 -16.03 -23.00 -16.59
CA ALA A 127 -16.79 -22.06 -17.40
C ALA A 127 -16.67 -20.63 -16.86
N GLY A 128 -16.58 -20.45 -15.53
CA GLY A 128 -16.33 -19.14 -14.92
C GLY A 128 -14.97 -18.56 -15.28
N GLU A 129 -13.90 -19.35 -15.18
CA GLU A 129 -12.54 -18.93 -15.55
C GLU A 129 -12.43 -18.57 -17.03
N GLU A 130 -12.94 -19.43 -17.92
CA GLU A 130 -12.93 -19.17 -19.37
C GLU A 130 -13.76 -17.95 -19.75
N LEU A 131 -14.87 -17.71 -19.04
CA LEU A 131 -15.68 -16.51 -19.23
C LEU A 131 -14.88 -15.25 -18.85
N GLY A 132 -14.16 -15.24 -17.73
CA GLY A 132 -13.27 -14.13 -17.36
C GLY A 132 -12.20 -13.87 -18.42
N LEU A 133 -11.48 -14.92 -18.84
CA LEU A 133 -10.43 -14.82 -19.86
C LEU A 133 -10.97 -14.42 -21.24
N TYR A 134 -12.18 -14.86 -21.59
CA TYR A 134 -12.83 -14.43 -22.83
C TYR A 134 -13.10 -12.93 -22.85
N TYR A 135 -13.58 -12.36 -21.74
CA TYR A 135 -13.81 -10.92 -21.63
C TYR A 135 -12.49 -10.14 -21.69
N ALA A 136 -11.44 -10.62 -21.04
CA ALA A 136 -10.11 -9.99 -21.12
C ALA A 136 -9.52 -9.98 -22.53
N ARG A 137 -9.75 -11.05 -23.32
CA ARG A 137 -9.28 -11.12 -24.73
C ARG A 137 -10.11 -10.26 -25.69
N THR A 138 -11.37 -10.02 -25.36
CA THR A 138 -12.34 -9.38 -26.27
C THR A 138 -12.51 -7.88 -25.98
N TYR A 139 -12.32 -7.47 -24.73
CA TYR A 139 -12.57 -6.11 -24.23
C TYR A 139 -11.32 -5.58 -23.50
N ASP A 140 -11.32 -4.28 -23.17
CA ASP A 140 -10.20 -3.60 -22.47
C ASP A 140 -10.20 -3.90 -20.95
N LEU A 141 -10.25 -5.20 -20.61
CA LEU A 141 -10.28 -5.71 -19.24
C LEU A 141 -9.00 -6.49 -18.96
N GLU A 142 -8.34 -6.16 -17.86
CA GLU A 142 -7.17 -6.90 -17.39
C GLU A 142 -7.63 -7.90 -16.33
N VAL A 143 -7.61 -9.20 -16.64
CA VAL A 143 -8.10 -10.26 -15.73
C VAL A 143 -6.96 -11.17 -15.30
N LYS A 144 -6.78 -11.34 -13.99
CA LYS A 144 -5.91 -12.38 -13.41
C LYS A 144 -6.76 -13.33 -12.59
N ILE A 145 -6.45 -14.62 -12.64
CA ILE A 145 -7.18 -15.66 -11.92
C ILE A 145 -6.23 -16.31 -10.91
N VAL A 146 -6.70 -16.50 -9.67
CA VAL A 146 -5.98 -17.21 -8.61
C VAL A 146 -6.82 -18.42 -8.19
N ARG A 147 -6.32 -19.63 -8.47
CA ARG A 147 -6.89 -20.88 -7.96
C ARG A 147 -6.40 -21.10 -6.54
N CYS A 148 -7.33 -21.00 -5.60
CA CYS A 148 -7.05 -20.96 -4.18
C CYS A 148 -7.63 -22.20 -3.47
N PRO A 149 -6.91 -22.83 -2.51
CA PRO A 149 -7.50 -23.73 -1.54
C PRO A 149 -8.73 -23.12 -0.85
N TYR A 150 -9.55 -23.98 -0.24
CA TYR A 150 -10.72 -23.49 0.49
C TYR A 150 -10.33 -22.55 1.62
N LEU A 151 -11.12 -21.51 1.85
CA LEU A 151 -10.77 -20.48 2.82
C LEU A 151 -11.28 -20.80 4.23
N TYR A 152 -10.45 -20.53 5.22
CA TYR A 152 -10.86 -20.43 6.63
C TYR A 152 -10.39 -19.11 7.22
N ALA A 153 -11.16 -18.58 8.16
CA ALA A 153 -10.88 -17.30 8.82
C ALA A 153 -10.93 -17.48 10.34
N PRO A 154 -9.79 -17.41 11.06
CA PRO A 154 -9.76 -17.60 12.51
C PRO A 154 -10.25 -16.39 13.31
N GLN A 155 -10.18 -15.19 12.74
CA GLN A 155 -10.43 -13.91 13.45
C GLN A 155 -11.87 -13.38 13.33
N ARG A 156 -12.77 -14.07 12.60
CA ARG A 156 -14.17 -13.62 12.48
C ARG A 156 -14.97 -14.04 13.71
N ASN A 157 -15.86 -13.15 14.18
CA ASN A 157 -16.91 -13.44 15.18
C ASN A 157 -18.00 -14.42 14.66
N GLY A 158 -17.64 -15.33 13.76
CA GLY A 158 -18.51 -16.26 13.06
C GLY A 158 -17.65 -17.19 12.23
N VAL A 159 -17.84 -18.50 12.42
CA VAL A 159 -17.11 -19.53 11.69
C VAL A 159 -17.65 -19.66 10.27
N THR A 160 -16.81 -20.00 9.29
CA THR A 160 -17.28 -20.20 7.91
C THR A 160 -18.43 -21.21 7.87
N ALA A 161 -19.34 -21.06 6.91
CA ALA A 161 -20.55 -21.89 6.82
C ALA A 161 -20.26 -23.40 6.88
N TYR A 162 -19.15 -23.83 6.26
CA TYR A 162 -18.68 -25.21 6.29
C TYR A 162 -18.32 -25.69 7.70
N PHE A 163 -17.42 -24.99 8.41
CA PHE A 163 -17.01 -25.38 9.76
C PHE A 163 -18.16 -25.24 10.77
N ASN A 164 -19.07 -24.27 10.59
CA ASN A 164 -20.27 -24.16 11.41
C ASN A 164 -21.13 -25.43 11.31
N GLY A 165 -21.37 -25.93 10.09
CA GLY A 165 -22.09 -27.19 9.87
C GLY A 165 -21.38 -28.41 10.49
N LEU A 166 -20.05 -28.48 10.41
CA LEU A 166 -19.27 -29.56 11.04
C LEU A 166 -19.37 -29.52 12.57
N PHE A 167 -19.31 -28.34 13.18
CA PHE A 167 -19.40 -28.19 14.64
C PHE A 167 -20.81 -28.50 15.15
N GLU A 168 -21.86 -28.15 14.39
CA GLU A 168 -23.24 -28.54 14.71
C GLU A 168 -23.46 -30.05 14.64
N GLN A 169 -22.93 -30.71 13.60
CA GLN A 169 -22.96 -32.17 13.48
C GLN A 169 -22.20 -32.84 14.64
N ALA A 170 -21.01 -32.32 14.96
CA ALA A 170 -20.22 -32.82 16.07
C ALA A 170 -20.95 -32.69 17.41
N GLN A 171 -21.61 -31.54 17.65
CA GLN A 171 -22.44 -31.32 18.84
C GLN A 171 -23.66 -32.25 18.88
N ALA A 172 -24.25 -32.58 17.72
CA ALA A 172 -25.35 -33.53 17.61
C ALA A 172 -24.92 -35.01 17.85
N GLY A 173 -23.62 -35.29 17.93
CA GLY A 173 -23.07 -36.59 18.29
C GLY A 173 -22.56 -37.45 17.12
N GLU A 174 -22.75 -37.01 15.88
CA GLU A 174 -22.21 -37.70 14.70
C GLU A 174 -21.61 -36.68 13.72
N LEU A 175 -20.30 -36.75 13.53
CA LEU A 175 -19.57 -35.94 12.56
C LEU A 175 -19.38 -36.75 11.29
N ARG A 176 -19.89 -36.25 10.16
CA ARG A 176 -19.80 -36.96 8.88
C ARG A 176 -18.94 -36.20 7.88
N PHE A 177 -17.81 -36.78 7.53
CA PHE A 177 -17.07 -36.43 6.33
C PHE A 177 -17.54 -37.30 5.17
N HIS A 178 -17.48 -36.73 3.97
CA HIS A 178 -17.72 -37.48 2.74
C HIS A 178 -16.40 -37.96 2.14
N GLU A 179 -15.32 -37.26 2.47
CA GLU A 179 -13.95 -37.54 2.14
C GLU A 179 -13.43 -38.72 2.98
N ARG A 180 -12.39 -39.40 2.46
CA ARG A 180 -11.71 -40.47 3.19
C ARG A 180 -10.80 -39.91 4.26
N ALA A 181 -10.55 -40.70 5.31
CA ALA A 181 -9.69 -40.28 6.42
C ALA A 181 -8.26 -39.92 5.96
N GLU A 182 -7.71 -40.63 4.97
CA GLU A 182 -6.35 -40.41 4.46
C GLU A 182 -6.23 -39.22 3.51
N GLN A 183 -7.36 -38.64 3.08
CA GLN A 183 -7.35 -37.54 2.13
C GLN A 183 -6.80 -36.27 2.78
N ARG A 184 -5.87 -35.61 2.09
CA ARG A 184 -5.33 -34.30 2.51
C ARG A 184 -6.43 -33.24 2.43
N THR A 185 -6.50 -32.43 3.47
CA THR A 185 -7.32 -31.22 3.48
C THR A 185 -6.69 -30.15 2.59
N CYS A 186 -7.51 -29.26 2.05
CA CYS A 186 -7.09 -28.20 1.15
C CYS A 186 -7.63 -26.87 1.66
N PHE A 187 -6.99 -26.32 2.70
CA PHE A 187 -7.40 -25.07 3.34
C PHE A 187 -6.28 -24.04 3.35
N LEU A 188 -6.63 -22.77 3.10
CA LEU A 188 -5.76 -21.60 3.20
C LEU A 188 -6.38 -20.58 4.16
N CYS A 189 -5.54 -19.93 4.97
CA CYS A 189 -6.00 -18.85 5.83
C CYS A 189 -6.37 -17.62 5.00
N ALA A 190 -7.49 -16.98 5.31
CA ALA A 190 -7.92 -15.75 4.64
C ALA A 190 -6.85 -14.63 4.75
N ASP A 191 -6.08 -14.58 5.84
CA ASP A 191 -5.00 -13.61 6.02
C ASP A 191 -3.81 -13.87 5.08
N ASP A 192 -3.52 -15.13 4.73
CA ASP A 192 -2.53 -15.45 3.69
C ASP A 192 -3.03 -15.00 2.31
N LEU A 193 -4.33 -15.16 2.02
CA LEU A 193 -4.92 -14.66 0.77
C LEU A 193 -4.86 -13.13 0.69
N ALA A 194 -5.07 -12.41 1.79
CA ALA A 194 -4.92 -10.95 1.88
C ALA A 194 -3.54 -10.51 1.37
N GLU A 195 -2.50 -11.17 1.89
CA GLU A 195 -1.12 -10.89 1.53
C GLU A 195 -0.84 -11.14 0.04
N LEU A 196 -1.36 -12.25 -0.49
CA LEU A 196 -1.22 -12.58 -1.90
C LEU A 196 -1.90 -11.55 -2.81
N ILE A 197 -3.13 -11.14 -2.48
CA ILE A 197 -3.88 -10.15 -3.26
C ILE A 197 -3.14 -8.82 -3.29
N TYR A 198 -2.66 -8.35 -2.14
CA TYR A 198 -1.84 -7.14 -2.04
C TYR A 198 -0.61 -7.22 -2.96
N ARG A 199 0.12 -8.34 -2.92
CA ARG A 199 1.31 -8.58 -3.74
C ARG A 199 1.01 -8.62 -5.24
N ILE A 200 -0.11 -9.21 -5.66
CA ILE A 200 -0.51 -9.27 -7.07
C ILE A 200 -0.85 -7.88 -7.61
N PHE A 201 -1.58 -7.05 -6.84
CA PHE A 201 -1.90 -5.68 -7.26
C PHE A 201 -0.69 -4.75 -7.23
N ASP A 202 0.30 -5.04 -6.39
CA ASP A 202 1.55 -4.27 -6.30
C ASP A 202 2.51 -4.50 -7.48
N ASP A 203 2.47 -5.68 -8.10
CA ASP A 203 3.26 -6.03 -9.30
C ASP A 203 2.36 -6.49 -10.46
N TRP A 204 1.35 -5.67 -10.76
CA TRP A 204 0.35 -5.99 -11.77
C TRP A 204 0.89 -5.83 -13.20
N THR A 205 0.69 -6.87 -14.02
CA THR A 205 0.94 -6.84 -15.48
C THR A 205 -0.38 -6.90 -16.25
N ALA A 206 -0.44 -6.26 -17.42
CA ALA A 206 -1.65 -6.24 -18.25
C ALA A 206 -2.01 -7.63 -18.84
N ASP A 207 -1.07 -8.56 -18.87
CA ASP A 207 -1.30 -9.91 -19.38
C ASP A 207 -2.26 -10.70 -18.47
N SER A 208 -3.17 -11.44 -19.11
CA SER A 208 -4.06 -12.36 -18.41
C SER A 208 -3.28 -13.58 -17.95
N GLU A 209 -3.28 -13.82 -16.64
CA GLU A 209 -2.47 -14.86 -16.00
C GLU A 209 -3.32 -15.68 -15.03
N LEU A 210 -2.96 -16.96 -14.89
CA LEU A 210 -3.58 -17.91 -13.98
C LEU A 210 -2.51 -18.35 -12.97
N PHE A 211 -2.78 -18.15 -11.68
CA PHE A 211 -1.88 -18.55 -10.60
C PHE A 211 -2.47 -19.67 -9.76
N HIS A 212 -1.59 -20.52 -9.26
CA HIS A 212 -1.93 -21.69 -8.47
C HIS A 212 -1.38 -21.55 -7.06
N VAL A 213 -2.26 -21.54 -6.04
CA VAL A 213 -1.81 -21.51 -4.65
C VAL A 213 -1.47 -22.93 -4.19
N PRO A 214 -0.24 -23.22 -3.74
CA PRO A 214 0.15 -24.57 -3.36
C PRO A 214 -0.46 -25.00 -2.01
N ASN A 215 -0.84 -26.27 -1.91
CA ASN A 215 -1.21 -26.89 -0.63
C ASN A 215 0.04 -27.42 0.09
N VAL A 216 0.59 -26.63 1.00
CA VAL A 216 1.89 -26.89 1.65
C VAL A 216 1.80 -27.66 2.98
N PHE A 217 0.60 -27.83 3.54
CA PHE A 217 0.40 -28.44 4.86
C PHE A 217 -0.03 -29.90 4.75
N ASP A 218 0.67 -30.79 5.44
CA ASP A 218 0.29 -32.21 5.53
C ASP A 218 -0.71 -32.41 6.67
N PHE A 219 -2.00 -32.16 6.38
CA PHE A 219 -3.10 -32.28 7.33
C PHE A 219 -4.27 -33.02 6.68
N THR A 220 -4.70 -34.14 7.27
CA THR A 220 -5.72 -35.02 6.68
C THR A 220 -7.12 -34.81 7.26
N TYR A 221 -8.16 -35.26 6.56
CA TYR A 221 -9.52 -35.29 7.12
C TYR A 221 -9.62 -36.19 8.35
N GLY A 222 -8.80 -37.24 8.43
CA GLY A 222 -8.61 -38.05 9.63
C GLY A 222 -8.13 -37.22 10.81
N ASP A 223 -7.06 -36.44 10.60
CA ASP A 223 -6.55 -35.51 11.62
C ASP A 223 -7.62 -34.50 12.02
N LEU A 224 -8.30 -33.86 11.06
CA LEU A 224 -9.36 -32.89 11.32
C LEU A 224 -10.52 -33.49 12.13
N GLY A 225 -10.95 -34.70 11.79
CA GLY A 225 -11.99 -35.42 12.52
C GLY A 225 -11.58 -35.75 13.96
N THR A 226 -10.35 -36.21 14.19
CA THR A 226 -9.83 -36.43 15.55
C THR A 226 -9.74 -35.12 16.34
N LEU A 227 -9.40 -34.03 15.65
CA LEU A 227 -9.24 -32.71 16.26
C LEU A 227 -10.59 -32.15 16.69
N ILE A 228 -11.62 -32.21 15.83
CA ILE A 228 -13.01 -31.84 16.19
C ILE A 228 -13.55 -32.74 17.32
N ALA A 229 -13.39 -34.06 17.21
CA ALA A 229 -13.86 -35.01 18.23
C ALA A 229 -13.17 -34.80 19.60
N GLY A 230 -11.96 -34.24 19.61
CA GLY A 230 -11.27 -33.84 20.85
C GLY A 230 -12.02 -32.76 21.64
N TYR A 231 -12.77 -31.87 20.97
CA TYR A 231 -13.58 -30.85 21.62
C TYR A 231 -15.01 -31.31 21.93
N PHE A 232 -15.52 -32.32 21.22
CA PHE A 232 -16.84 -32.92 21.43
C PHE A 232 -16.72 -34.38 21.87
N PRO A 233 -16.52 -34.66 23.17
CA PRO A 233 -16.34 -36.02 23.65
C PRO A 233 -17.62 -36.85 23.43
N GLY A 234 -17.45 -38.02 22.79
CA GLY A 234 -18.55 -38.94 22.46
C GLY A 234 -19.07 -38.85 21.03
N THR A 235 -18.58 -37.90 20.23
CA THR A 235 -18.94 -37.77 18.81
C THR A 235 -18.36 -38.93 17.99
N LYS A 236 -19.23 -39.63 17.26
CA LYS A 236 -18.82 -40.64 16.29
C LYS A 236 -18.39 -39.96 14.99
N VAL A 237 -17.16 -40.20 14.54
CA VAL A 237 -16.68 -39.70 13.24
C VAL A 237 -16.89 -40.76 12.17
N VAL A 238 -17.58 -40.40 11.09
CA VAL A 238 -17.85 -41.26 9.94
C VAL A 238 -17.22 -40.62 8.71
N TYR A 239 -16.40 -41.38 7.99
CA TYR A 239 -15.78 -40.96 6.73
C TYR A 239 -16.54 -41.58 5.56
N GLY A 240 -16.55 -40.89 4.42
CA GLY A 240 -17.16 -41.38 3.20
C GLY A 240 -16.16 -42.11 2.32
N GLU A 241 -16.61 -42.50 1.14
CA GLU A 241 -15.80 -43.24 0.17
C GLU A 241 -15.38 -42.42 -1.05
N ASP A 242 -15.56 -41.08 -1.00
CA ASP A 242 -15.21 -40.17 -2.09
C ASP A 242 -13.78 -40.46 -2.58
N ARG A 243 -13.57 -40.35 -3.90
CA ARG A 243 -12.26 -40.63 -4.49
C ARG A 243 -11.24 -39.61 -3.98
N PRO A 244 -10.05 -40.05 -3.52
CA PRO A 244 -9.01 -39.12 -3.11
C PRO A 244 -8.68 -38.16 -4.25
N GLN A 245 -8.78 -36.86 -3.98
CA GLN A 245 -8.38 -35.84 -4.92
C GLN A 245 -6.88 -35.56 -4.77
N ALA A 246 -6.14 -35.57 -5.88
CA ALA A 246 -4.76 -35.15 -5.91
C ALA A 246 -4.69 -33.62 -6.08
N TYR A 247 -3.89 -32.96 -5.26
CA TYR A 247 -3.52 -31.57 -5.47
C TYR A 247 -2.23 -31.53 -6.31
N PRO A 248 -2.11 -30.62 -7.29
CA PRO A 248 -0.90 -30.52 -8.11
C PRO A 248 0.32 -30.11 -7.27
N ALA A 249 1.49 -30.40 -7.83
CA ALA A 249 2.76 -29.98 -7.23
C ALA A 249 2.92 -28.45 -7.33
N ASP A 250 3.61 -27.86 -6.35
CA ASP A 250 3.94 -26.43 -6.32
C ASP A 250 4.82 -26.08 -7.54
N ASP A 251 4.34 -25.19 -8.41
CA ASP A 251 5.07 -24.65 -9.56
C ASP A 251 6.11 -23.58 -9.16
N HIS A 252 6.09 -23.18 -7.89
CA HIS A 252 6.93 -22.14 -7.30
C HIS A 252 6.77 -20.74 -7.91
N GLU A 253 5.79 -20.51 -8.79
CA GLU A 253 5.62 -19.23 -9.50
C GLU A 253 5.29 -18.11 -8.52
N LEU A 254 4.30 -18.34 -7.64
CA LEU A 254 3.91 -17.38 -6.62
C LEU A 254 5.06 -17.04 -5.66
N ARG A 255 5.94 -18.00 -5.39
CA ARG A 255 7.10 -17.81 -4.53
C ARG A 255 8.20 -17.03 -5.23
N LEU A 256 8.48 -17.31 -6.50
CA LEU A 256 9.55 -16.66 -7.26
C LEU A 256 9.19 -15.23 -7.64
N ARG A 257 7.94 -14.99 -8.06
CA ARG A 257 7.49 -13.69 -8.54
C ARG A 257 7.03 -12.78 -7.41
N TYR A 258 6.14 -13.29 -6.57
CA TYR A 258 5.51 -12.50 -5.52
C TYR A 258 6.11 -12.76 -4.14
N GLY A 259 7.06 -13.68 -3.98
CA GLY A 259 7.64 -14.03 -2.68
C GLY A 259 6.65 -14.74 -1.74
N PHE A 260 5.52 -15.21 -2.26
CA PHE A 260 4.40 -15.67 -1.45
C PHE A 260 4.58 -17.13 -1.01
N SER A 261 4.24 -17.42 0.25
CA SER A 261 4.11 -18.78 0.76
C SER A 261 3.09 -18.82 1.91
N PRO A 262 2.17 -19.79 1.96
CA PRO A 262 1.21 -19.90 3.06
C PRO A 262 1.90 -19.97 4.42
N ARG A 263 1.49 -19.12 5.36
CA ARG A 263 2.07 -19.01 6.69
C ARG A 263 1.28 -19.79 7.72
N TYR A 264 -0.05 -19.69 7.68
CA TYR A 264 -0.91 -20.15 8.75
C TYR A 264 -1.50 -21.54 8.47
N SER A 265 -1.28 -22.47 9.39
CA SER A 265 -1.80 -23.82 9.28
C SER A 265 -3.12 -23.98 10.01
N LEU A 266 -4.11 -24.62 9.37
CA LEU A 266 -5.42 -24.86 9.98
C LEU A 266 -5.28 -25.61 11.32
N ARG A 267 -4.30 -26.51 11.44
CA ARG A 267 -4.05 -27.28 12.67
C ARG A 267 -3.69 -26.39 13.85
N GLU A 268 -2.90 -25.34 13.63
CA GLU A 268 -2.45 -24.41 14.67
C GLU A 268 -3.53 -23.37 14.99
N ASP A 269 -4.30 -22.95 13.98
CA ASP A 269 -5.35 -21.96 14.13
C ASP A 269 -6.69 -22.54 14.60
N PHE A 270 -6.89 -23.86 14.49
CA PHE A 270 -8.14 -24.51 14.84
C PHE A 270 -8.66 -24.15 16.25
N PRO A 271 -7.84 -24.11 17.33
CA PRO A 271 -8.30 -23.67 18.65
C PRO A 271 -8.99 -22.30 18.61
N HIS A 272 -8.46 -21.35 17.86
CA HIS A 272 -9.06 -20.02 17.71
C HIS A 272 -10.41 -20.09 16.96
N VAL A 273 -10.47 -20.89 15.89
CA VAL A 273 -11.69 -21.10 15.09
C VAL A 273 -12.83 -21.69 15.96
N ILE A 274 -12.54 -22.72 16.76
CA ILE A 274 -13.56 -23.38 17.59
C ILE A 274 -13.90 -22.56 18.85
N GLU A 275 -12.93 -21.90 19.48
CA GLU A 275 -13.20 -21.01 20.60
C GLU A 275 -14.12 -19.84 20.22
N GLY A 276 -13.93 -19.26 19.03
CA GLY A 276 -14.82 -18.23 18.51
C GLY A 276 -16.27 -18.72 18.42
N TRP A 277 -16.45 -19.94 17.90
CA TRP A 277 -17.76 -20.59 17.83
C TRP A 277 -18.36 -20.91 19.20
N LEU A 278 -17.55 -21.45 20.11
CA LEU A 278 -17.98 -21.79 21.47
C LEU A 278 -18.36 -20.54 22.26
N LYS A 279 -17.58 -19.46 22.21
CA LYS A 279 -17.87 -18.18 22.92
C LYS A 279 -19.20 -17.56 22.48
N LEU A 280 -19.55 -17.65 21.19
CA LEU A 280 -20.85 -17.20 20.68
C LEU A 280 -22.02 -17.99 21.26
N ARG A 281 -21.80 -19.27 21.62
CA ARG A 281 -22.81 -20.15 22.24
C ARG A 281 -22.78 -20.13 23.77
N GLU A 282 -21.62 -19.99 24.41
CA GLU A 282 -21.44 -19.87 25.86
C GLU A 282 -22.06 -18.60 26.44
N ASN A 283 -22.04 -17.48 25.70
CA ASN A 283 -22.72 -16.24 26.13
C ASN A 283 -24.25 -16.40 26.32
N LYS A 284 -24.84 -17.55 25.97
CA LYS A 284 -26.24 -17.90 26.26
C LYS A 284 -26.44 -18.88 27.43
N THR A 285 -25.41 -19.56 27.93
CA THR A 285 -25.57 -20.62 28.94
C THR A 285 -24.38 -20.68 29.92
N ASP A 286 -24.62 -20.19 31.13
CA ASP A 286 -23.97 -20.45 32.42
C ASP A 286 -22.58 -19.86 32.80
N LYS A 287 -22.64 -19.05 33.87
CA LYS A 287 -21.54 -18.63 34.74
C LYS A 287 -21.40 -19.63 35.91
N TYR A 288 -20.36 -20.46 35.95
CA TYR A 288 -19.87 -21.03 37.22
C TYR A 288 -18.34 -21.19 37.23
N PRO A 289 -17.58 -20.21 37.77
CA PRO A 289 -16.11 -20.13 37.70
C PRO A 289 -15.36 -21.03 38.71
N VAL A 290 -16.01 -22.08 39.24
CA VAL A 290 -15.46 -22.89 40.34
C VAL A 290 -14.71 -24.13 39.84
N TRP A 291 -15.05 -24.63 38.66
CA TRP A 291 -14.44 -25.85 38.09
C TRP A 291 -13.11 -25.61 37.39
N ASP A 292 -12.86 -24.39 36.89
CA ASP A 292 -11.60 -24.05 36.21
C ASP A 292 -10.43 -23.94 37.19
N PHE A 293 -10.70 -23.62 38.46
CA PHE A 293 -9.68 -23.61 39.51
C PHE A 293 -9.21 -25.02 39.87
N LEU A 294 -10.10 -26.01 39.78
CA LEU A 294 -9.82 -27.42 40.08
C LEU A 294 -9.01 -28.13 38.97
N ARG A 295 -9.02 -27.58 37.75
CA ARG A 295 -8.25 -28.09 36.59
C ARG A 295 -6.82 -27.54 36.51
N SER A 296 -6.45 -26.58 37.35
CA SER A 296 -5.08 -26.07 37.36
C SER A 296 -4.12 -27.14 37.93
N HIS A 297 -3.29 -27.70 37.05
CA HIS A 297 -2.36 -28.78 37.34
C HIS A 297 -1.38 -28.41 38.46
N ASN A 298 -1.64 -28.92 39.67
CA ASN A 298 -0.73 -28.79 40.80
C ASN A 298 -0.20 -30.17 41.21
N LYS A 299 1.12 -30.32 41.36
CA LYS A 299 1.82 -31.60 41.65
C LYS A 299 1.28 -32.36 42.88
N TRP A 300 0.56 -31.67 43.75
CA TRP A 300 -0.10 -32.22 44.93
C TRP A 300 -1.26 -33.18 44.63
N TRP A 301 -1.97 -32.99 43.51
CA TRP A 301 -3.08 -33.88 43.13
C TRP A 301 -2.59 -35.26 42.73
N THR A 302 -1.45 -35.34 42.03
CA THR A 302 -0.78 -36.60 41.69
C THR A 302 -0.37 -37.37 42.94
N VAL A 303 0.08 -36.69 43.99
CA VAL A 303 0.42 -37.34 45.26
C VAL A 303 -0.83 -37.90 45.95
N LEU A 304 -1.95 -37.15 45.95
CA LEU A 304 -3.23 -37.63 46.49
C LEU A 304 -3.77 -38.84 45.73
N GLU A 305 -3.63 -38.85 44.40
CA GLU A 305 -4.06 -39.97 43.56
C GLU A 305 -3.24 -41.24 43.85
N ILE A 306 -1.92 -41.12 44.02
CA ILE A 306 -1.04 -42.24 44.40
C ILE A 306 -1.41 -42.77 45.80
N ILE A 307 -1.71 -41.89 46.75
CA ILE A 307 -2.16 -42.28 48.10
C ILE A 307 -3.54 -42.96 48.03
N GLY A 308 -4.46 -42.45 47.21
CA GLY A 308 -5.77 -43.05 46.97
C GLY A 308 -5.67 -44.44 46.35
N ALA A 309 -4.83 -44.60 45.34
CA ALA A 309 -4.54 -45.89 44.71
C ALA A 309 -3.89 -46.89 45.69
N PHE A 310 -3.05 -46.41 46.61
CA PHE A 310 -2.48 -47.22 47.69
C PHE A 310 -3.56 -47.69 48.69
N LEU A 311 -4.44 -46.79 49.14
CA LEU A 311 -5.55 -47.17 50.03
C LEU A 311 -6.51 -48.16 49.36
N LEU A 312 -6.79 -47.97 48.08
CA LEU A 312 -7.62 -48.88 47.28
C LEU A 312 -6.97 -50.25 47.13
N THR A 313 -5.66 -50.33 46.91
CA THR A 313 -4.95 -51.62 46.81
C THR A 313 -4.84 -52.33 48.15
N GLU A 314 -4.65 -51.63 49.26
CA GLU A 314 -4.67 -52.25 50.60
C GLU A 314 -6.08 -52.73 50.97
N TRP A 315 -7.13 -51.98 50.61
CA TRP A 315 -8.51 -52.42 50.76
C TRP A 315 -8.82 -53.67 49.92
N LEU A 316 -8.43 -53.68 48.64
CA LEU A 316 -8.57 -54.86 47.78
C LEU A 316 -7.85 -56.08 48.38
N ARG A 317 -6.63 -55.88 48.87
CA ARG A 317 -5.83 -56.93 49.53
C ARG A 317 -6.56 -57.53 50.73
N THR A 318 -7.10 -56.70 51.64
CA THR A 318 -7.86 -57.20 52.80
C THR A 318 -9.11 -57.97 52.41
N PHE A 319 -9.81 -57.53 51.34
CA PHE A 319 -10.97 -58.26 50.80
C PHE A 319 -10.60 -59.61 50.17
N THR A 320 -9.37 -59.73 49.68
CA THR A 320 -8.89 -60.88 48.90
C THR A 320 -8.31 -62.01 49.78
N GLN A 321 -8.04 -61.73 51.06
CA GLN A 321 -7.53 -62.69 52.06
C GLN A 321 -8.43 -63.92 52.31
N GLY A 322 -9.64 -63.98 51.74
CA GLY A 322 -10.55 -65.13 51.83
C GLY A 322 -10.46 -66.15 50.68
N ASN A 323 -9.75 -65.86 49.59
CA ASN A 323 -9.67 -66.72 48.40
C ASN A 323 -8.22 -67.20 48.14
N SER A 324 -7.95 -68.48 48.37
CA SER A 324 -6.59 -69.08 48.29
C SER A 324 -5.91 -68.96 46.92
N GLN A 325 -6.66 -68.75 45.83
CA GLN A 325 -6.10 -68.56 44.50
C GLN A 325 -5.51 -67.15 44.28
N LEU A 326 -6.12 -66.13 44.89
CA LEU A 326 -5.70 -64.73 44.71
C LEU A 326 -4.63 -64.28 45.72
N GLU A 327 -4.38 -65.07 46.77
CA GLU A 327 -3.32 -64.84 47.76
C GLU A 327 -1.90 -64.99 47.16
N THR A 328 -1.77 -65.63 46.00
CA THR A 328 -0.49 -65.82 45.30
C THR A 328 -0.02 -64.59 44.50
N VAL A 329 -0.90 -63.61 44.26
CA VAL A 329 -0.60 -62.43 43.46
C VAL A 329 -0.20 -61.27 44.36
N ASP A 330 1.02 -60.74 44.17
CA ASP A 330 1.48 -59.57 44.92
C ASP A 330 0.87 -58.27 44.34
N LEU A 331 -0.29 -57.89 44.90
CA LEU A 331 -1.00 -56.67 44.55
C LEU A 331 -0.18 -55.39 44.80
N ARG A 332 0.80 -55.41 45.71
CA ARG A 332 1.67 -54.25 46.00
C ARG A 332 2.76 -54.10 44.95
N LEU A 333 3.30 -55.21 44.45
CA LEU A 333 4.20 -55.18 43.29
C LEU A 333 3.49 -54.58 42.07
N LEU A 334 2.24 -55.03 41.83
CA LEU A 334 1.42 -54.54 40.72
C LEU A 334 1.12 -53.03 40.85
N PHE A 335 0.79 -52.56 42.06
CA PHE A 335 0.67 -51.13 42.35
C PHE A 335 1.95 -50.35 42.00
N VAL A 336 3.11 -50.81 42.46
CA VAL A 336 4.40 -50.13 42.21
C VAL A 336 4.71 -50.05 40.72
N VAL A 337 4.46 -51.13 39.98
CA VAL A 337 4.67 -51.16 38.52
C VAL A 337 3.74 -50.19 37.81
N ILE A 338 2.44 -50.18 38.14
CA ILE A 338 1.45 -49.28 37.53
C ILE A 338 1.80 -47.81 37.80
N VAL A 339 2.13 -47.47 39.05
CA VAL A 339 2.47 -46.08 39.39
C VAL A 339 3.77 -45.66 38.71
N GLY A 340 4.78 -46.54 38.65
CA GLY A 340 6.04 -46.27 37.96
C GLY A 340 5.87 -46.04 36.45
N THR A 341 5.05 -46.86 35.77
CA THR A 341 4.83 -46.73 34.32
C THR A 341 3.98 -45.52 33.95
N ILE A 342 3.06 -45.07 34.81
CA ILE A 342 2.21 -43.91 34.53
C ILE A 342 2.93 -42.61 34.88
N TYR A 343 3.43 -42.49 36.11
CA TYR A 343 3.87 -41.21 36.68
C TYR A 343 5.40 -41.01 36.68
N GLY A 344 6.18 -42.01 36.28
CA GLY A 344 7.64 -41.89 36.12
C GLY A 344 8.44 -42.18 37.40
N LEU A 345 9.74 -41.84 37.36
CA LEU A 345 10.73 -42.32 38.34
C LEU A 345 10.43 -41.93 39.79
N HIS A 346 10.17 -40.65 40.06
CA HIS A 346 9.94 -40.17 41.42
C HIS A 346 8.69 -40.80 42.05
N ALA A 347 7.63 -41.01 41.27
CA ALA A 347 6.41 -41.63 41.72
C ALA A 347 6.55 -43.14 41.91
N GLY A 348 7.29 -43.84 41.03
CA GLY A 348 7.59 -45.27 41.18
C GLY A 348 8.40 -45.58 42.45
N VAL A 349 9.39 -44.74 42.77
CA VAL A 349 10.16 -44.85 44.02
C VAL A 349 9.29 -44.54 45.24
N PHE A 350 8.42 -43.52 45.17
CA PHE A 350 7.48 -43.19 46.24
C PHE A 350 6.45 -44.32 46.49
N ALA A 351 5.95 -44.94 45.42
CA ALA A 351 5.08 -46.11 45.50
C ALA A 351 5.78 -47.31 46.15
N ALA A 352 7.07 -47.53 45.85
CA ALA A 352 7.85 -48.58 46.51
C ALA A 352 7.97 -48.34 48.02
N VAL A 353 8.17 -47.08 48.46
CA VAL A 353 8.18 -46.71 49.88
C VAL A 353 6.82 -46.98 50.54
N LEU A 354 5.71 -46.60 49.89
CA LEU A 354 4.35 -46.88 50.37
C LEU A 354 4.07 -48.38 50.45
N ALA A 355 4.49 -49.16 49.46
CA ALA A 355 4.37 -50.62 49.47
C ALA A 355 5.13 -51.24 50.65
N CYS A 356 6.36 -50.76 50.93
CA CYS A 356 7.14 -51.19 52.09
C CYS A 356 6.44 -50.84 53.41
N ALA A 357 5.89 -49.63 53.53
CA ALA A 357 5.10 -49.21 54.69
C ALA A 357 3.83 -50.05 54.87
N GLY A 358 3.17 -50.43 53.78
CA GLY A 358 2.04 -51.35 53.79
C GLY A 358 2.40 -52.73 54.35
N VAL A 359 3.58 -53.27 53.99
CA VAL A 359 4.08 -54.52 54.57
C VAL A 359 4.28 -54.36 56.07
N ALA A 360 4.95 -53.30 56.52
CA ALA A 360 5.16 -53.05 57.95
C ALA A 360 3.84 -52.91 58.74
N MET A 361 2.85 -52.20 58.18
CA MET A 361 1.52 -52.05 58.80
C MET A 361 0.75 -53.37 58.87
N SER A 362 0.84 -54.21 57.84
CA SER A 362 0.20 -55.53 57.83
C SER A 362 0.82 -56.49 58.85
N TYR A 363 2.11 -56.35 59.18
CA TYR A 363 2.75 -57.12 60.25
C TYR A 363 2.36 -56.60 61.63
N ALA A 364 2.26 -55.27 61.80
CA ALA A 364 1.85 -54.65 63.05
C ALA A 364 0.39 -54.99 63.43
N SER A 365 -0.52 -55.05 62.46
CA SER A 365 -1.92 -55.42 62.70
C SER A 365 -2.13 -56.88 63.10
N GLN A 366 -1.14 -57.76 62.84
CA GLN A 366 -1.13 -59.16 63.25
C GLN A 366 -0.52 -59.37 64.66
N GLY A 367 -0.14 -58.29 65.36
CA GLY A 367 0.40 -58.36 66.72
C GLY A 367 1.84 -58.86 66.83
N ALA A 368 2.58 -58.94 65.71
CA ALA A 368 3.95 -59.43 65.67
C ALA A 368 4.97 -58.31 66.02
N SER A 369 6.06 -58.67 66.69
CA SER A 369 7.21 -57.78 66.88
C SER A 369 7.83 -57.41 65.52
N PHE A 370 8.42 -56.22 65.38
CA PHE A 370 9.07 -55.79 64.12
C PHE A 370 10.36 -56.55 63.76
N ALA A 371 10.90 -57.39 64.64
CA ALA A 371 12.17 -58.10 64.42
C ALA A 371 12.16 -59.03 63.18
N PRO A 372 11.14 -59.87 62.91
CA PRO A 372 11.11 -60.76 61.75
C PRO A 372 11.05 -60.01 60.40
N LEU A 373 10.62 -58.74 60.40
CA LEU A 373 10.59 -57.91 59.19
C LEU A 373 12.01 -57.68 58.63
N PHE A 374 13.02 -57.66 59.51
CA PHE A 374 14.42 -57.40 59.16
C PHE A 374 15.31 -58.65 59.17
N TYR A 375 14.95 -59.68 59.96
CA TYR A 375 15.75 -60.91 60.08
C TYR A 375 15.30 -62.04 59.14
N ASP A 376 14.07 -62.01 58.64
CA ASP A 376 13.57 -63.04 57.72
C ASP A 376 13.92 -62.68 56.27
N THR A 377 14.78 -63.48 55.64
CA THR A 377 15.34 -63.24 54.30
C THR A 377 14.27 -63.12 53.22
N SER A 378 13.10 -63.72 53.46
CA SER A 378 11.93 -63.69 52.56
C SER A 378 11.29 -62.29 52.45
N ASN A 379 11.18 -61.56 53.58
CA ASN A 379 10.58 -60.22 53.63
C ASN A 379 11.51 -59.15 53.03
N TRP A 380 12.83 -59.30 53.23
CA TRP A 380 13.82 -58.39 52.65
C TRP A 380 13.83 -58.42 51.12
N LEU A 381 13.65 -59.60 50.53
CA LEU A 381 13.64 -59.77 49.07
C LEU A 381 12.49 -58.98 48.41
N ALA A 382 11.31 -58.94 49.04
CA ALA A 382 10.16 -58.20 48.53
C ALA A 382 10.43 -56.68 48.47
N PHE A 383 11.10 -56.10 49.48
CA PHE A 383 11.47 -54.69 49.47
C PHE A 383 12.42 -54.34 48.32
N VAL A 384 13.43 -55.18 48.08
CA VAL A 384 14.38 -54.98 46.97
C VAL A 384 13.64 -55.05 45.64
N ILE A 385 12.74 -56.03 45.46
CA ILE A 385 11.96 -56.17 44.22
C ILE A 385 11.06 -54.95 43.99
N TYR A 386 10.38 -54.42 45.02
CA TYR A 386 9.57 -53.20 44.87
C TYR A 386 10.40 -52.00 44.42
N PHE A 387 11.57 -51.78 45.03
CA PHE A 387 12.45 -50.66 44.64
C PHE A 387 13.00 -50.82 43.23
N VAL A 388 13.45 -52.02 42.85
CA VAL A 388 13.98 -52.30 41.50
C VAL A 388 12.87 -52.15 40.45
N ALA A 389 11.70 -52.73 40.68
CA ALA A 389 10.56 -52.63 39.76
C ALA A 389 10.09 -51.18 39.59
N GLY A 390 9.89 -50.46 40.69
CA GLY A 390 9.49 -49.05 40.66
C GLY A 390 10.53 -48.15 39.98
N SER A 391 11.82 -48.40 40.21
CA SER A 391 12.91 -47.61 39.62
C SER A 391 13.09 -47.89 38.13
N VAL A 392 13.06 -49.15 37.70
CA VAL A 392 13.24 -49.52 36.28
C VAL A 392 12.04 -49.05 35.44
N CYS A 393 10.81 -49.37 35.88
CA CYS A 393 9.59 -48.94 35.18
C CYS A 393 9.49 -47.40 35.15
N GLY A 394 9.80 -46.76 36.28
CA GLY A 394 9.80 -45.31 36.38
C GLY A 394 10.88 -44.63 35.52
N TYR A 395 12.09 -45.19 35.44
CA TYR A 395 13.19 -44.65 34.62
C TYR A 395 12.87 -44.73 33.13
N VAL A 396 12.36 -45.87 32.65
CA VAL A 396 11.95 -46.03 31.24
C VAL A 396 10.89 -45.01 30.86
N GLN A 397 9.88 -44.81 31.72
CA GLN A 397 8.84 -43.83 31.49
C GLN A 397 9.40 -42.40 31.51
N SER A 398 10.23 -42.03 32.49
CA SER A 398 10.86 -40.70 32.54
C SER A 398 11.70 -40.43 31.28
N ARG A 399 12.47 -41.41 30.81
CA ARG A 399 13.30 -41.27 29.60
C ARG A 399 12.45 -41.09 28.35
N ASN A 400 11.34 -41.82 28.22
CA ASN A 400 10.40 -41.64 27.11
C ASN A 400 9.71 -40.27 27.15
N GLN A 401 9.35 -39.78 28.34
CA GLN A 401 8.77 -38.44 28.48
C GLN A 401 9.78 -37.34 28.12
N GLU A 402 11.05 -37.49 28.51
CA GLU A 402 12.12 -36.56 28.13
C GLU A 402 12.40 -36.58 26.63
N SER A 403 12.45 -37.75 25.99
CA SER A 403 12.67 -37.82 24.53
C SER A 403 11.54 -37.17 23.74
N VAL A 404 10.29 -37.38 24.16
CA VAL A 404 9.12 -36.72 23.55
C VAL A 404 9.18 -35.20 23.75
N ARG A 405 9.58 -34.73 24.92
CA ARG A 405 9.77 -33.29 25.18
C ARG A 405 10.88 -32.71 24.31
N PHE A 406 12.02 -33.37 24.23
CA PHE A 406 13.15 -32.95 23.40
C PHE A 406 12.74 -32.80 21.93
N VAL A 407 12.09 -33.81 21.35
CA VAL A 407 11.61 -33.76 19.96
C VAL A 407 10.58 -32.64 19.74
N ARG A 408 9.74 -32.37 20.75
CA ARG A 408 8.76 -31.27 20.70
C ARG A 408 9.45 -29.91 20.75
N ASP A 409 10.44 -29.74 21.62
CA ASP A 409 11.21 -28.50 21.75
C ASP A 409 12.05 -28.23 20.49
N GLU A 410 12.66 -29.26 19.92
CA GLU A 410 13.41 -29.16 18.65
C GLU A 410 12.50 -28.78 17.48
N ASN A 411 11.31 -29.40 17.37
CA ASN A 411 10.30 -28.99 16.39
C ASN A 411 9.87 -27.54 16.56
N ARG A 412 9.62 -27.11 17.81
CA ARG A 412 9.26 -25.73 18.11
C ARG A 412 10.36 -24.75 17.69
N LEU A 413 11.62 -25.12 17.92
CA LEU A 413 12.77 -24.30 17.53
C LEU A 413 12.89 -24.21 15.99
N LEU A 414 12.71 -25.32 15.28
CA LEU A 414 12.69 -25.33 13.81
C LEU A 414 11.58 -24.45 13.23
N ARG A 415 10.37 -24.50 13.81
CA ARG A 415 9.26 -23.62 13.41
C ARG A 415 9.59 -22.16 13.65
N ASN A 416 10.06 -21.79 14.85
CA ASN A 416 10.47 -20.42 15.14
C ASN A 416 11.55 -19.91 14.16
N ARG A 417 12.48 -20.78 13.75
CA ARG A 417 13.52 -20.42 12.78
C ARG A 417 12.96 -20.23 11.37
N LEU A 418 11.99 -21.05 10.95
CA LEU A 418 11.28 -20.88 9.69
C LEU A 418 10.47 -19.57 9.68
N ASP A 419 9.78 -19.26 10.77
CA ASP A 419 9.02 -18.01 10.90
C ASP A 419 9.92 -16.79 10.84
N PHE A 420 11.07 -16.84 11.52
CA PHE A 420 12.08 -15.79 11.44
C PHE A 420 12.63 -15.60 10.03
N LEU A 421 12.96 -16.69 9.33
CA LEU A 421 13.43 -16.62 7.94
C LEU A 421 12.37 -16.03 7.01
N ARG A 422 11.10 -16.42 7.17
CA ARG A 422 9.97 -15.86 6.43
C ARG A 422 9.83 -14.35 6.68
N GLY A 423 9.95 -13.91 7.92
CA GLY A 423 9.95 -12.49 8.28
C GLY A 423 11.06 -11.71 7.59
N LEU A 424 12.30 -12.21 7.60
CA LEU A 424 13.41 -11.56 6.90
C LEU A 424 13.19 -11.45 5.38
N TYR A 425 12.56 -12.45 4.76
CA TYR A 425 12.21 -12.38 3.34
C TYR A 425 11.17 -11.28 3.05
N GLN A 426 10.19 -11.09 3.94
CA GLN A 426 9.20 -10.02 3.85
C GLN A 426 9.86 -8.65 3.97
N ASP A 427 10.72 -8.45 4.97
CA ASP A 427 11.44 -7.17 5.17
C ASP A 427 12.22 -6.75 3.91
N VAL A 428 12.92 -7.69 3.27
CA VAL A 428 13.68 -7.43 2.02
C VAL A 428 12.76 -7.05 0.86
N LEU A 429 11.57 -7.64 0.77
CA LEU A 429 10.60 -7.31 -0.26
C LEU A 429 10.02 -5.89 -0.04
N ASP A 430 9.74 -5.53 1.21
CA ASP A 430 9.23 -4.20 1.55
C ASP A 430 10.28 -3.11 1.30
N ASP A 431 11.55 -3.36 1.63
CA ASP A 431 12.67 -2.48 1.27
C ASP A 431 12.76 -2.29 -0.26
N ARG A 432 12.63 -3.39 -1.03
CA ARG A 432 12.63 -3.34 -2.50
C ARG A 432 11.48 -2.47 -3.04
N ARG A 433 10.28 -2.55 -2.43
CA ARG A 433 9.13 -1.71 -2.79
C ARG A 433 9.39 -0.26 -2.49
N GLN A 434 9.86 0.06 -1.28
CA GLN A 434 10.17 1.43 -0.89
C GLN A 434 11.19 2.06 -1.86
N LEU A 435 12.21 1.30 -2.26
CA LEU A 435 13.17 1.74 -3.27
C LEU A 435 12.53 1.93 -4.65
N ARG A 436 11.64 1.03 -5.07
CA ARG A 436 10.91 1.14 -6.34
C ARG A 436 10.02 2.38 -6.36
N ASP A 437 9.28 2.65 -5.30
CA ASP A 437 8.39 3.81 -5.20
C ASP A 437 9.18 5.12 -5.20
N GLN A 438 10.34 5.14 -4.53
CA GLN A 438 11.30 6.25 -4.62
C GLN A 438 11.85 6.45 -6.05
N ILE A 439 12.02 5.39 -6.83
CA ILE A 439 12.46 5.46 -8.23
C ILE A 439 11.31 5.90 -9.15
N ILE A 440 10.10 5.39 -8.96
CA ILE A 440 8.90 5.75 -9.75
C ILE A 440 8.53 7.21 -9.51
N GLY A 441 8.61 7.69 -8.26
CA GLY A 441 8.43 9.10 -7.93
C GLY A 441 9.41 10.04 -8.66
N ARG A 442 10.58 9.55 -9.09
CA ARG A 442 11.53 10.31 -9.94
C ARG A 442 11.18 10.28 -11.43
N ARG A 443 10.39 9.30 -11.90
CA ARG A 443 10.05 9.12 -13.33
C ARG A 443 8.94 10.08 -13.78
N ASP A 444 8.02 10.43 -12.89
CA ASP A 444 6.93 11.39 -13.14
C ASP A 444 7.44 12.82 -13.37
N SER A 445 8.59 13.17 -12.75
CA SER A 445 9.28 14.44 -13.01
C SER A 445 9.71 14.62 -14.47
N PHE A 446 10.10 13.56 -15.20
CA PHE A 446 10.52 13.70 -16.60
C PHE A 446 9.35 13.97 -17.55
N GLY A 447 8.18 13.38 -17.29
CA GLY A 447 6.96 13.66 -18.05
C GLY A 447 6.51 15.11 -17.90
N LYS A 448 6.55 15.61 -16.65
CA LYS A 448 6.29 17.04 -16.35
C LYS A 448 7.31 17.96 -17.02
N LEU A 449 8.61 17.66 -16.92
CA LEU A 449 9.66 18.46 -17.56
C LEU A 449 9.51 18.52 -19.09
N TYR A 450 9.09 17.43 -19.74
CA TYR A 450 8.84 17.42 -21.18
C TYR A 450 7.64 18.29 -21.57
N ALA A 451 6.53 18.21 -20.82
CA ALA A 451 5.37 19.06 -21.04
C ALA A 451 5.72 20.55 -20.89
N VAL A 452 6.49 20.90 -19.85
CA VAL A 452 7.02 22.25 -19.61
C VAL A 452 7.87 22.74 -20.78
N THR A 453 8.76 21.89 -21.30
CA THR A 453 9.65 22.25 -22.42
C THR A 453 8.84 22.58 -23.68
N ARG A 454 7.87 21.73 -24.00
CA ARG A 454 7.01 21.92 -25.17
C ARG A 454 6.18 23.20 -25.06
N GLU A 455 5.62 23.47 -23.88
CA GLU A 455 4.82 24.66 -23.68
C GLU A 455 5.66 25.93 -23.84
N LEU A 456 6.90 25.95 -23.34
CA LEU A 456 7.84 27.07 -23.51
C LEU A 456 8.30 27.27 -24.96
N ASP A 457 8.42 26.20 -25.75
CA ASP A 457 8.84 26.24 -27.16
C ASP A 457 7.78 26.84 -28.10
N GLU A 458 6.50 26.73 -27.75
CA GLU A 458 5.39 27.22 -28.57
C GLU A 458 5.06 28.72 -28.31
N VAL A 459 5.69 29.37 -27.33
CA VAL A 459 5.34 30.75 -26.90
C VAL A 459 6.06 31.82 -27.73
N GLN A 460 5.33 32.89 -28.07
CA GLN A 460 5.93 34.11 -28.63
C GLN A 460 6.95 34.74 -27.65
N PRO A 461 8.11 35.24 -28.13
CA PRO A 461 9.14 35.85 -27.29
C PRO A 461 8.63 36.86 -26.25
N GLN A 462 7.61 37.64 -26.62
CA GLN A 462 7.00 38.68 -25.79
C GLN A 462 6.25 38.11 -24.58
N LYS A 463 5.73 36.88 -24.67
CA LYS A 463 4.97 36.21 -23.59
C LYS A 463 5.80 35.21 -22.80
N LEU A 464 7.05 34.98 -23.20
CA LEU A 464 7.89 33.92 -22.64
C LEU A 464 8.17 34.09 -21.14
N TYR A 465 8.39 35.32 -20.68
CA TYR A 465 8.62 35.60 -19.25
C TYR A 465 7.42 35.27 -18.37
N HIS A 466 6.21 35.60 -18.85
CA HIS A 466 4.97 35.29 -18.17
C HIS A 466 4.78 33.77 -18.05
N THR A 467 4.86 33.06 -19.18
CA THR A 467 4.68 31.62 -19.22
C THR A 467 5.74 30.88 -18.40
N ALA A 468 6.98 31.36 -18.41
CA ALA A 468 8.06 30.81 -17.60
C ALA A 468 7.79 30.94 -16.09
N ILE A 469 7.32 32.11 -15.61
CA ILE A 469 6.95 32.25 -14.20
C ILE A 469 5.79 31.32 -13.86
N ARG A 470 4.70 31.34 -14.63
CA ARG A 470 3.52 30.48 -14.37
C ARG A 470 3.91 29.01 -14.26
N ILE A 471 4.65 28.49 -15.25
CA ILE A 471 5.07 27.09 -15.27
C ILE A 471 5.98 26.76 -14.08
N MET A 472 6.91 27.66 -13.75
CA MET A 472 7.78 27.46 -12.59
C MET A 472 7.00 27.51 -11.27
N GLN A 473 5.99 28.38 -11.15
CA GLN A 473 5.12 28.43 -9.97
C GLN A 473 4.35 27.12 -9.79
N GLU A 474 3.69 26.63 -10.86
CA GLU A 474 2.92 25.39 -10.84
C GLU A 474 3.80 24.16 -10.56
N SER A 475 5.01 24.11 -11.15
CA SER A 475 5.90 22.96 -11.02
C SER A 475 6.65 22.92 -9.69
N LEU A 476 6.96 24.07 -9.10
CA LEU A 476 7.75 24.18 -7.87
C LEU A 476 6.91 24.40 -6.62
N ASP A 477 5.59 24.62 -6.77
CA ASP A 477 4.68 25.02 -5.68
C ASP A 477 5.24 26.21 -4.89
N SER A 478 5.62 27.25 -5.63
CA SER A 478 6.23 28.47 -5.09
C SER A 478 5.61 29.71 -5.71
N ASP A 479 5.13 30.62 -4.87
CA ASP A 479 4.55 31.92 -5.26
C ASP A 479 5.56 33.07 -5.15
N SER A 480 6.85 32.78 -4.99
CA SER A 480 7.91 33.78 -4.72
C SER A 480 9.02 33.68 -5.75
N LEU A 481 8.69 33.82 -7.03
CA LEU A 481 9.62 33.74 -8.16
C LEU A 481 9.75 35.10 -8.85
N ALA A 482 10.95 35.43 -9.33
CA ALA A 482 11.19 36.65 -10.08
C ALA A 482 12.27 36.44 -11.14
N ILE A 483 12.12 37.15 -12.26
CA ILE A 483 13.06 37.15 -13.38
C ILE A 483 13.63 38.55 -13.55
N PHE A 484 14.96 38.66 -13.48
CA PHE A 484 15.70 39.90 -13.68
C PHE A 484 16.53 39.84 -14.95
N ARG A 485 16.48 40.88 -15.78
CA ARG A 485 17.36 41.06 -16.93
C ARG A 485 18.54 41.94 -16.54
N VAL A 486 19.75 41.48 -16.86
CA VAL A 486 20.98 42.24 -16.67
C VAL A 486 21.17 43.19 -17.84
N ASP A 487 21.58 44.42 -17.57
CA ASP A 487 21.85 45.40 -18.60
C ASP A 487 23.16 45.12 -19.34
N ASN A 488 23.32 45.68 -20.56
CA ASN A 488 24.54 45.48 -21.35
C ASN A 488 25.80 46.03 -20.68
N SER A 489 25.66 46.89 -19.66
CA SER A 489 26.78 47.42 -18.88
C SER A 489 27.20 46.50 -17.73
N GLY A 490 26.40 45.46 -17.43
CA GLY A 490 26.60 44.52 -16.32
C GLY A 490 26.45 45.15 -14.94
N GLN A 491 25.97 46.38 -14.84
CA GLN A 491 25.90 47.13 -13.58
C GLN A 491 24.57 46.95 -12.87
N PHE A 492 23.48 46.76 -13.61
CA PHE A 492 22.13 46.69 -13.05
C PHE A 492 21.36 45.47 -13.53
N ALA A 493 20.73 44.78 -12.59
CA ALA A 493 19.71 43.78 -12.86
C ALA A 493 18.33 44.44 -12.66
N ARG A 494 17.45 44.35 -13.66
CA ARG A 494 16.12 44.97 -13.65
C ARG A 494 15.06 43.90 -13.70
N LEU A 495 14.02 44.05 -12.88
CA LEU A 495 12.90 43.12 -12.86
C LEU A 495 12.17 43.16 -14.20
N VAL A 496 11.83 41.99 -14.74
CA VAL A 496 11.03 41.85 -15.98
C VAL A 496 9.66 41.26 -15.68
N ALA A 497 9.63 40.22 -14.85
CA ALA A 497 8.40 39.57 -14.38
C ALA A 497 8.60 39.05 -12.96
N ALA A 498 7.52 39.03 -12.16
CA ALA A 498 7.50 38.46 -10.83
C ALA A 498 6.19 37.71 -10.58
N SER A 499 6.20 36.76 -9.65
CA SER A 499 4.98 36.13 -9.16
C SER A 499 4.18 37.10 -8.26
N PRO A 500 2.85 36.91 -8.12
CA PRO A 500 1.98 37.86 -7.41
C PRO A 500 2.32 38.09 -5.93
N ARG A 501 2.96 37.12 -5.26
CA ARG A 501 3.37 37.20 -3.85
C ARG A 501 4.85 37.52 -3.67
N PHE A 502 5.61 37.73 -4.74
CA PHE A 502 6.96 38.24 -4.61
C PHE A 502 6.89 39.67 -4.06
N ASP A 503 7.48 39.92 -2.89
CA ASP A 503 7.46 41.25 -2.29
C ASP A 503 8.23 42.24 -3.18
N VAL A 504 7.48 42.98 -4.01
CA VAL A 504 7.97 44.04 -4.90
C VAL A 504 8.59 45.20 -4.10
N GLY A 505 8.41 45.21 -2.78
CA GLY A 505 8.77 46.29 -1.86
C GLY A 505 10.25 46.62 -1.71
N SER A 506 11.20 45.92 -2.34
CA SER A 506 12.62 46.28 -2.18
C SER A 506 13.41 46.57 -3.45
N PHE A 507 13.24 45.92 -4.62
CA PHE A 507 14.12 46.26 -5.76
C PHE A 507 13.54 45.96 -7.16
N ARG A 508 12.87 46.94 -7.78
CA ARG A 508 12.56 46.93 -9.23
C ARG A 508 13.83 47.00 -10.11
N SER A 509 14.91 47.54 -9.56
CA SER A 509 16.24 47.52 -10.13
C SER A 509 17.27 47.37 -9.02
N VAL A 510 18.18 46.43 -9.20
CA VAL A 510 19.24 46.06 -8.26
C VAL A 510 20.58 46.38 -8.88
N ARG A 511 21.53 46.88 -8.09
CA ARG A 511 22.92 46.97 -8.52
C ARG A 511 23.60 45.62 -8.33
N VAL A 512 24.19 45.09 -9.39
CA VAL A 512 24.80 43.75 -9.41
C VAL A 512 25.93 43.63 -8.38
N SER A 513 26.69 44.72 -8.14
CA SER A 513 27.78 44.77 -7.15
C SER A 513 27.33 44.51 -5.71
N ASP A 514 26.09 44.84 -5.38
CA ASP A 514 25.59 44.75 -4.00
C ASP A 514 25.32 43.27 -3.62
N TYR A 515 25.26 42.38 -4.62
CA TYR A 515 25.02 40.94 -4.49
C TYR A 515 26.18 40.09 -5.01
N GLY A 516 27.43 40.56 -4.84
CA GLY A 516 28.63 39.90 -5.39
C GLY A 516 28.80 38.41 -5.03
N GLU A 517 28.33 37.97 -3.87
CA GLU A 517 28.35 36.55 -3.49
C GLU A 517 27.46 35.68 -4.40
N ILE A 518 26.28 36.20 -4.78
CA ILE A 518 25.38 35.51 -5.70
C ILE A 518 26.05 35.43 -7.07
N ILE A 519 26.57 36.55 -7.56
CA ILE A 519 27.23 36.61 -8.88
C ILE A 519 28.42 35.65 -8.94
N THR A 520 29.26 35.62 -7.91
CA THR A 520 30.38 34.67 -7.83
C THR A 520 29.89 33.21 -7.87
N ALA A 521 28.79 32.89 -7.17
CA ALA A 521 28.21 31.55 -7.20
C ALA A 521 27.62 31.19 -8.57
N LEU A 522 26.96 32.14 -9.25
CA LEU A 522 26.47 31.97 -10.62
C LEU A 522 27.60 31.81 -11.65
N GLU A 523 28.78 32.39 -11.38
CA GLU A 523 29.98 32.21 -12.20
C GLU A 523 30.62 30.83 -12.06
N HIS A 524 30.66 30.28 -10.85
CA HIS A 524 31.35 29.01 -10.60
C HIS A 524 30.45 27.79 -10.75
N ASN A 525 29.23 27.85 -10.20
CA ASN A 525 28.35 26.68 -10.04
C ASN A 525 27.02 26.81 -10.81
N GLY A 526 26.76 27.96 -11.44
CA GLY A 526 25.50 28.23 -12.16
C GLY A 526 24.27 28.43 -11.26
N ILE A 527 24.38 28.16 -9.95
CA ILE A 527 23.31 28.28 -8.96
C ILE A 527 23.84 28.80 -7.62
N TRP A 528 23.02 29.60 -6.96
CA TRP A 528 23.22 30.07 -5.59
C TRP A 528 22.10 29.55 -4.68
N VAL A 529 22.45 29.18 -3.44
CA VAL A 529 21.51 28.65 -2.43
C VAL A 529 21.79 29.30 -1.08
N ASN A 530 20.77 29.88 -0.44
CA ASN A 530 20.86 30.57 0.84
C ASN A 530 20.91 29.62 2.05
N ARG A 531 22.01 28.90 2.22
CA ARG A 531 22.15 27.97 3.35
C ARG A 531 22.25 28.66 4.72
N THR A 532 22.66 29.92 4.72
CA THR A 532 22.87 30.73 5.92
C THR A 532 21.67 31.62 6.27
N LEU A 533 20.59 31.58 5.47
CA LEU A 533 19.38 32.39 5.64
C LEU A 533 19.69 33.89 5.81
N LYS A 534 20.56 34.43 4.93
CA LYS A 534 20.88 35.87 4.93
C LYS A 534 19.64 36.67 4.57
N ASP A 535 19.36 37.69 5.38
CA ASP A 535 18.26 38.62 5.15
C ASP A 535 18.46 39.43 3.85
N LYS A 536 17.36 39.72 3.14
CA LYS A 536 17.33 40.40 1.82
C LYS A 536 18.03 39.70 0.66
N PHE A 537 18.46 38.45 0.85
CA PHE A 537 18.90 37.58 -0.23
C PHE A 537 17.76 36.62 -0.60
N PRO A 538 17.63 36.21 -1.87
CA PRO A 538 16.67 35.16 -2.24
C PRO A 538 16.98 33.85 -1.48
N MET A 539 16.18 32.80 -1.62
CA MET A 539 16.57 31.44 -1.20
C MET A 539 17.37 30.71 -2.29
N TYR A 540 17.01 30.95 -3.55
CA TYR A 540 17.69 30.40 -4.71
C TYR A 540 17.89 31.45 -5.79
N ALA A 541 18.99 31.37 -6.54
CA ALA A 541 19.20 32.16 -7.74
C ALA A 541 19.93 31.34 -8.80
N VAL A 542 19.50 31.42 -10.05
CA VAL A 542 20.13 30.78 -11.22
C VAL A 542 20.35 31.84 -12.29
N GLY A 543 21.52 31.78 -12.93
CA GLY A 543 21.93 32.72 -13.98
C GLY A 543 21.82 32.06 -15.34
N VAL A 544 21.08 32.71 -16.23
CA VAL A 544 20.89 32.37 -17.65
C VAL A 544 21.89 33.17 -18.46
N ARG A 545 22.65 32.50 -19.34
CA ARG A 545 23.73 33.13 -20.10
C ARG A 545 23.42 33.25 -21.58
N ASP A 546 23.74 34.41 -22.15
CA ASP A 546 23.78 34.61 -23.59
C ASP A 546 25.22 34.87 -24.03
N ARG A 547 25.72 34.09 -25.00
CA ARG A 547 27.12 34.16 -25.50
C ARG A 547 28.21 34.19 -24.41
N GLY A 548 27.95 33.56 -23.27
CA GLY A 548 28.86 33.46 -22.13
C GLY A 548 28.70 34.57 -21.07
N GLU A 549 27.95 35.62 -21.36
CA GLU A 549 27.63 36.71 -20.44
C GLU A 549 26.31 36.46 -19.70
N LEU A 550 26.20 36.91 -18.45
CA LEU A 550 24.99 36.75 -17.64
C LEU A 550 23.90 37.69 -18.16
N ALA A 551 22.85 37.14 -18.78
CA ALA A 551 21.79 37.91 -19.42
C ALA A 551 20.54 38.02 -18.54
N VAL A 552 20.15 36.93 -17.89
CA VAL A 552 18.95 36.86 -17.03
C VAL A 552 19.27 36.14 -15.72
N ILE A 553 18.65 36.56 -14.63
CA ILE A 553 18.76 35.94 -13.31
C ILE A 553 17.35 35.56 -12.86
N ILE A 554 17.13 34.28 -12.60
CA ILE A 554 15.88 33.75 -12.06
C ILE A 554 16.09 33.52 -10.56
N THR A 555 15.24 34.09 -9.73
CA THR A 555 15.35 34.00 -8.27
C THR A 555 14.08 33.45 -7.64
N MET A 556 14.25 32.70 -6.56
CA MET A 556 13.16 32.33 -5.65
C MET A 556 13.38 33.00 -4.31
N GLY A 557 12.46 33.89 -3.89
CA GLY A 557 12.59 34.70 -2.68
C GLY A 557 12.44 33.89 -1.40
N GLU A 558 11.43 33.03 -1.34
CA GLU A 558 11.11 32.20 -0.16
C GLU A 558 11.09 30.70 -0.53
N ALA A 559 11.51 29.86 0.41
CA ALA A 559 11.50 28.40 0.29
C ALA A 559 10.98 27.78 1.58
N LYS A 560 10.08 26.80 1.47
CA LYS A 560 9.63 25.97 2.58
C LYS A 560 10.80 25.09 3.09
N PRO A 561 10.81 24.64 4.36
CA PRO A 561 11.87 23.76 4.88
C PRO A 561 12.10 22.51 4.02
N ASP A 562 11.03 21.92 3.50
CA ASP A 562 11.09 20.72 2.66
C ASP A 562 11.65 20.99 1.25
N GLN A 563 11.73 22.26 0.85
CA GLN A 563 12.31 22.73 -0.42
C GLN A 563 13.81 23.03 -0.30
N MET A 564 14.44 22.85 0.86
CA MET A 564 15.88 23.10 1.06
C MET A 564 16.77 21.87 0.86
N ASN A 565 16.22 20.78 0.31
CA ASN A 565 16.94 19.53 0.07
C ASN A 565 17.63 19.49 -1.32
N LEU A 566 18.53 18.52 -1.52
CA LEU A 566 19.28 18.38 -2.78
C LEU A 566 18.38 18.05 -3.98
N TYR A 567 17.28 17.32 -3.76
CA TYR A 567 16.33 17.00 -4.82
C TYR A 567 15.67 18.26 -5.38
N PHE A 568 15.16 19.14 -4.51
CA PHE A 568 14.54 20.39 -4.90
C PHE A 568 15.56 21.33 -5.55
N GLN A 569 16.78 21.41 -5.01
CA GLN A 569 17.86 22.17 -5.64
C GLN A 569 18.11 21.72 -7.09
N ASN A 570 18.15 20.41 -7.34
CA ASN A 570 18.33 19.87 -8.69
C ASN A 570 17.11 20.17 -9.57
N LEU A 571 15.89 20.00 -9.06
CA LEU A 571 14.66 20.30 -9.79
C LEU A 571 14.61 21.78 -10.21
N PHE A 572 14.89 22.69 -9.28
CA PHE A 572 14.95 24.13 -9.55
C PHE A 572 15.99 24.47 -10.63
N SER A 573 17.18 23.88 -10.54
CA SER A 573 18.25 24.07 -11.53
C SER A 573 17.86 23.55 -12.92
N ILE A 574 17.22 22.38 -13.01
CA ILE A 574 16.78 21.80 -14.27
C ILE A 574 15.67 22.66 -14.90
N MET A 575 14.68 23.09 -14.11
CA MET A 575 13.60 23.96 -14.57
C MET A 575 14.15 25.30 -15.10
N CYS A 576 15.08 25.92 -14.39
CA CYS A 576 15.73 27.15 -14.85
C CYS A 576 16.52 26.93 -16.15
N GLY A 577 17.17 25.77 -16.31
CA GLY A 577 17.88 25.41 -17.54
C GLY A 577 16.96 25.22 -18.76
N LEU A 578 15.74 24.72 -18.55
CA LEU A 578 14.73 24.64 -19.61
C LEU A 578 14.24 26.02 -20.03
N VAL A 579 13.97 26.90 -19.06
CA VAL A 579 13.61 28.30 -19.30
C VAL A 579 14.75 29.04 -20.01
N GLU A 580 16.01 28.83 -19.59
CA GLU A 580 17.20 29.36 -20.26
C GLU A 580 17.24 29.01 -21.74
N SER A 581 17.06 27.73 -22.07
CA SER A 581 17.08 27.25 -23.46
C SER A 581 16.03 27.95 -24.33
N ALA A 582 14.81 28.14 -23.79
CA ALA A 582 13.74 28.86 -24.48
C ALA A 582 14.04 30.37 -24.61
N MET A 583 14.58 31.00 -23.57
CA MET A 583 14.92 32.42 -23.55
C MET A 583 16.02 32.78 -24.53
N ILE A 584 17.09 31.99 -24.59
CA ILE A 584 18.19 32.22 -25.56
C ILE A 584 17.67 32.17 -26.99
N ARG A 585 16.85 31.16 -27.32
CA ARG A 585 16.23 31.06 -28.66
C ARG A 585 15.37 32.27 -28.98
N ALA A 586 14.57 32.74 -28.00
CA ALA A 586 13.74 33.91 -28.17
C ALA A 586 14.56 35.19 -28.41
N PHE A 587 15.70 35.36 -27.73
CA PHE A 587 16.62 36.48 -27.96
C PHE A 587 17.28 36.42 -29.33
N GLU A 588 17.74 35.24 -29.76
CA GLU A 588 18.33 35.07 -31.10
C GLU A 588 17.31 35.40 -32.20
N TYR A 589 16.05 34.99 -32.03
CA TYR A 589 14.97 35.34 -32.95
C TYR A 589 14.70 36.85 -32.98
N GLU A 590 14.60 37.49 -31.81
CA GLU A 590 14.35 38.93 -31.71
C GLU A 590 15.49 39.74 -32.34
N ASP A 591 16.75 39.38 -32.08
CA ASP A 591 17.92 40.06 -32.66
C ASP A 591 17.98 39.96 -34.19
N VAL A 592 17.65 38.79 -34.75
CA VAL A 592 17.62 38.59 -36.21
C VAL A 592 16.46 39.37 -36.85
N ALA A 593 15.29 39.38 -36.21
CA ALA A 593 14.09 40.03 -36.72
C ALA A 593 14.03 41.55 -36.43
N ARG A 594 14.91 42.07 -35.55
CA ARG A 594 14.89 43.47 -35.10
C ARG A 594 14.95 44.46 -36.24
N ARG A 595 15.78 44.24 -37.25
CA ARG A 595 15.91 45.17 -38.40
C ARG A 595 14.64 45.25 -39.24
N SER A 596 13.87 44.17 -39.35
CA SER A 596 12.59 44.17 -40.07
C SER A 596 11.44 44.79 -39.28
N MET A 597 11.55 44.79 -37.94
CA MET A 597 10.54 45.33 -37.01
C MET A 597 10.61 46.86 -36.86
N LEU A 598 11.73 47.48 -37.23
CA LEU A 598 11.95 48.91 -37.10
C LEU A 598 11.43 49.71 -38.31
N VAL A 599 10.99 50.94 -38.05
CA VAL A 599 10.70 51.92 -39.10
C VAL A 599 12.02 52.35 -39.77
N PRO A 600 12.10 52.40 -41.12
CA PRO A 600 13.35 52.74 -41.80
C PRO A 600 13.88 54.12 -41.37
N GLY A 601 15.15 54.17 -40.92
CA GLY A 601 15.81 55.42 -40.50
C GLY A 601 15.67 55.77 -39.02
N THR A 602 14.85 55.04 -38.25
CA THR A 602 14.66 55.25 -36.80
C THR A 602 14.79 53.94 -36.02
N ASN A 603 14.84 54.05 -34.69
CA ASN A 603 14.79 52.91 -33.77
C ASN A 603 13.39 52.66 -33.21
N LEU A 604 12.35 53.23 -33.84
CA LEU A 604 10.95 53.02 -33.47
C LEU A 604 10.42 51.71 -34.07
N LEU A 605 9.68 50.96 -33.27
CA LEU A 605 8.99 49.76 -33.71
C LEU A 605 7.78 50.11 -34.60
N LYS A 606 7.61 49.35 -35.68
CA LYS A 606 6.40 49.39 -36.52
C LYS A 606 5.16 48.96 -35.72
N PRO A 607 3.96 49.38 -36.12
CA PRO A 607 2.71 48.97 -35.46
C PRO A 607 2.56 47.45 -35.28
N GLU A 608 2.93 46.67 -36.29
CA GLU A 608 2.89 45.19 -36.28
C GLU A 608 3.80 44.56 -35.21
N ALA A 609 4.91 45.23 -34.87
CA ALA A 609 5.86 44.74 -33.87
C ALA A 609 5.63 45.33 -32.48
N PHE A 610 5.11 46.56 -32.40
CA PHE A 610 4.87 47.26 -31.14
C PHE A 610 3.58 46.81 -30.45
N LEU A 611 2.49 46.61 -31.21
CA LEU A 611 1.20 46.21 -30.63
C LEU A 611 1.27 44.91 -29.82
N PRO A 612 1.88 43.80 -30.30
CA PRO A 612 2.00 42.56 -29.51
C PRO A 612 2.73 42.75 -28.18
N LYS A 613 3.70 43.68 -28.12
CA LYS A 613 4.45 43.98 -26.90
C LYS A 613 3.62 44.74 -25.87
N VAL A 614 2.80 45.69 -26.32
CA VAL A 614 1.86 46.39 -25.44
C VAL A 614 0.79 45.43 -24.90
N LEU A 615 0.27 44.54 -25.75
CA LEU A 615 -0.67 43.49 -25.33
C LEU A 615 -0.07 42.55 -24.28
N ALA A 616 1.16 42.08 -24.49
CA ALA A 616 1.86 41.24 -23.52
C ALA A 616 2.12 41.96 -22.18
N ALA A 617 2.39 43.27 -22.20
CA ALA A 617 2.50 44.07 -20.99
C ALA A 617 1.16 44.21 -20.26
N ASN A 618 0.05 44.35 -20.99
CA ASN A 618 -1.29 44.38 -20.40
C ASN A 618 -1.68 43.03 -19.77
N ASP A 619 -1.35 41.91 -20.42
CA ASP A 619 -1.53 40.56 -19.86
C ASP A 619 -0.78 40.43 -18.52
N LEU A 620 0.50 40.85 -18.47
CA LEU A 620 1.31 40.83 -17.23
C LEU A 620 0.69 41.67 -16.11
N LYS A 621 0.10 42.82 -16.45
CA LYS A 621 -0.58 43.71 -15.49
C LYS A 621 -1.89 43.12 -14.98
N HIS A 622 -2.67 42.48 -15.86
CA HIS A 622 -3.92 41.80 -15.49
C HIS A 622 -3.66 40.64 -14.52
N ASP A 623 -2.61 39.87 -14.77
CA ASP A 623 -2.25 38.69 -13.97
C ASP A 623 -1.42 39.04 -12.72
N HIS A 624 -1.26 40.34 -12.40
CA HIS A 624 -0.52 40.85 -11.24
C HIS A 624 0.96 40.42 -11.21
N MET A 625 1.56 40.19 -12.39
CA MET A 625 2.95 39.74 -12.56
C MET A 625 3.92 40.85 -13.01
N GLY A 626 3.40 42.05 -13.30
CA GLY A 626 4.18 43.23 -13.63
C GLY A 626 3.33 44.48 -13.76
N ASP A 627 3.96 45.66 -13.70
CA ASP A 627 3.29 46.93 -13.99
C ASP A 627 3.76 47.50 -15.34
N HIS A 628 2.94 48.33 -16.00
CA HIS A 628 3.39 49.17 -17.11
C HIS A 628 2.66 50.51 -17.18
N LEU A 629 3.31 51.47 -17.82
CA LEU A 629 2.71 52.73 -18.26
C LEU A 629 2.89 52.91 -19.76
N LEU A 630 1.83 53.30 -20.44
CA LEU A 630 1.88 53.74 -21.83
C LEU A 630 1.84 55.27 -21.88
N LEU A 631 2.83 55.89 -22.52
CA LEU A 631 2.91 57.33 -22.71
C LEU A 631 2.83 57.67 -24.20
N LYS A 632 2.05 58.67 -24.56
CA LYS A 632 2.01 59.23 -25.92
C LYS A 632 3.00 60.40 -26.00
N VAL A 633 3.89 60.37 -26.98
CA VAL A 633 4.88 61.43 -27.22
C VAL A 633 4.25 62.48 -28.13
N GLU A 634 4.32 63.75 -27.73
CA GLU A 634 3.93 64.88 -28.57
C GLU A 634 5.07 65.17 -29.55
N CYS A 635 4.89 64.79 -30.81
CA CYS A 635 5.89 64.97 -31.85
C CYS A 635 5.75 66.35 -32.52
N GLU A 636 6.57 67.32 -32.12
CA GLU A 636 6.74 68.59 -32.82
C GLU A 636 8.09 68.60 -33.58
N GLY A 637 8.23 67.83 -34.65
CA GLY A 637 9.48 67.76 -35.42
C GLY A 637 9.64 66.58 -36.37
N ASN A 638 10.84 66.40 -36.94
CA ASN A 638 11.20 65.24 -37.76
C ASN A 638 11.33 63.99 -36.88
N LEU A 639 10.87 62.83 -37.37
CA LEU A 639 10.80 61.58 -36.59
C LEU A 639 12.18 61.12 -36.09
N GLU A 640 13.24 61.36 -36.87
CA GLU A 640 14.62 60.99 -36.56
C GLU A 640 15.21 61.78 -35.37
N ASP A 641 14.82 63.04 -35.22
CA ASP A 641 15.28 63.90 -34.12
C ASP A 641 14.60 63.49 -32.80
N VAL A 642 13.31 63.14 -32.87
CA VAL A 642 12.53 62.63 -31.74
C VAL A 642 13.05 61.25 -31.32
N ASP A 643 13.33 60.35 -32.27
CA ASP A 643 13.94 59.04 -32.00
C ASP A 643 15.28 59.17 -31.27
N SER A 644 16.15 60.07 -31.73
CA SER A 644 17.46 60.31 -31.11
C SER A 644 17.35 60.78 -29.65
N LEU A 645 16.38 61.64 -29.34
CA LEU A 645 16.10 62.11 -27.98
C LEU A 645 15.46 61.03 -27.11
N LEU A 646 14.57 60.20 -27.68
CA LEU A 646 13.95 59.06 -27.00
C LEU A 646 15.00 58.04 -26.58
N MET A 647 15.86 57.61 -27.50
CA MET A 647 16.88 56.59 -27.22
C MET A 647 17.89 56.99 -26.13
N GLN A 648 18.11 58.28 -25.91
CA GLN A 648 18.93 58.78 -24.80
C GLN A 648 18.18 58.88 -23.46
N SER A 649 16.85 58.92 -23.50
CA SER A 649 16.00 59.24 -22.34
C SER A 649 15.30 58.02 -21.73
N ILE A 650 15.22 56.92 -22.48
CA ILE A 650 14.47 55.71 -22.12
C ILE A 650 15.43 54.60 -21.65
N ARG A 651 14.96 53.68 -20.82
CA ARG A 651 15.77 52.55 -20.35
C ARG A 651 15.81 51.47 -21.43
N GLN A 652 16.78 50.57 -21.34
CA GLN A 652 16.87 49.41 -22.25
C GLN A 652 15.67 48.45 -22.19
N THR A 653 14.95 48.45 -21.06
CA THR A 653 13.71 47.68 -20.86
C THR A 653 12.46 48.42 -21.35
N ASP A 654 12.58 49.73 -21.59
CA ASP A 654 11.48 50.55 -22.09
C ASP A 654 11.54 50.53 -23.62
N GLU A 655 10.39 50.55 -24.28
CA GLU A 655 10.33 50.43 -25.73
C GLU A 655 9.53 51.56 -26.36
N ALA A 656 9.94 52.00 -27.55
CA ALA A 656 9.27 53.04 -28.31
C ALA A 656 8.80 52.49 -29.66
N GLY A 657 7.58 52.83 -30.05
CA GLY A 657 6.98 52.37 -31.30
C GLY A 657 5.78 53.19 -31.72
N MET A 658 5.32 52.92 -32.94
CA MET A 658 4.13 53.57 -33.51
C MET A 658 2.91 52.67 -33.32
N LEU A 659 1.74 53.28 -33.12
CA LEU A 659 0.43 52.61 -33.22
C LEU A 659 -0.29 53.06 -34.50
N THR A 660 -1.47 52.50 -34.76
CA THR A 660 -2.23 52.69 -36.02
C THR A 660 -2.75 54.11 -36.23
N ASP A 661 -2.61 55.01 -35.25
CA ASP A 661 -2.94 56.44 -35.33
C ASP A 661 -1.74 57.32 -35.76
N ASP A 662 -0.65 56.71 -36.25
CA ASP A 662 0.64 57.35 -36.58
C ASP A 662 1.29 58.10 -35.38
N GLY A 663 0.78 57.89 -34.16
CA GLY A 663 1.36 58.45 -32.94
C GLY A 663 2.58 57.64 -32.48
N VAL A 664 3.57 58.33 -31.89
CA VAL A 664 4.70 57.68 -31.23
C VAL A 664 4.35 57.44 -29.76
N TYR A 665 4.49 56.19 -29.33
CA TYR A 665 4.20 55.74 -27.98
C TYR A 665 5.43 55.16 -27.31
N LEU A 666 5.46 55.28 -25.99
CA LEU A 666 6.49 54.76 -25.12
C LEU A 666 5.87 53.77 -24.14
N LEU A 667 6.29 52.52 -24.21
CA LEU A 667 5.96 51.48 -23.26
C LEU A 667 7.02 51.45 -22.15
N MET A 668 6.64 51.92 -20.96
CA MET A 668 7.47 51.91 -19.77
C MET A 668 7.19 50.64 -18.96
N SER A 669 8.07 49.64 -19.08
CA SER A 669 7.93 48.37 -18.35
C SER A 669 8.28 48.52 -16.86
N GLN A 670 7.53 47.81 -16.01
CA GLN A 670 7.66 47.82 -14.55
C GLN A 670 7.57 49.22 -13.92
N ALA A 671 6.75 50.09 -14.53
CA ALA A 671 6.46 51.43 -14.05
C ALA A 671 4.99 51.54 -13.63
N GLY A 672 4.73 52.15 -12.48
CA GLY A 672 3.36 52.35 -11.97
C GLY A 672 2.96 53.81 -11.88
N GLU A 673 1.68 54.10 -11.69
CA GLU A 673 1.14 55.48 -11.61
C GLU A 673 1.84 56.35 -10.55
N LYS A 674 2.33 55.74 -9.46
CA LYS A 674 3.08 56.43 -8.40
C LYS A 674 4.39 57.06 -8.91
N GLU A 675 5.00 56.48 -9.93
CA GLU A 675 6.29 56.89 -10.50
C GLU A 675 6.11 57.85 -11.68
N LEU A 676 4.88 57.98 -12.21
CA LEU A 676 4.53 58.82 -13.36
C LEU A 676 5.04 60.27 -13.23
N PRO A 677 4.90 60.98 -12.09
CA PRO A 677 5.39 62.37 -11.97
C PRO A 677 6.92 62.48 -12.09
N ILE A 678 7.64 61.46 -11.64
CA ILE A 678 9.11 61.41 -11.69
C ILE A 678 9.56 61.15 -13.13
N ILE A 679 8.88 60.21 -13.81
CA ILE A 679 9.16 59.84 -15.19
C ILE A 679 8.88 61.02 -16.14
N LEU A 680 7.71 61.65 -16.02
CA LEU A 680 7.35 62.82 -16.85
C LEU A 680 8.35 63.95 -16.64
N LYS A 681 8.70 64.28 -15.39
CA LYS A 681 9.70 65.33 -15.10
C LYS A 681 11.08 65.02 -15.69
N ARG A 682 11.48 63.74 -15.77
CA ARG A 682 12.72 63.30 -16.42
C ARG A 682 12.65 63.49 -17.93
N LEU A 683 11.56 63.03 -18.56
CA LEU A 683 11.37 63.14 -20.02
C LEU A 683 11.29 64.61 -20.47
N THR A 684 10.58 65.46 -19.74
CA THR A 684 10.50 66.90 -20.03
C THR A 684 11.85 67.60 -19.91
N ARG A 685 12.71 67.18 -18.97
CA ARG A 685 14.08 67.73 -18.86
C ARG A 685 14.97 67.35 -20.04
N SER A 686 14.69 66.22 -20.69
CA SER A 686 15.36 65.80 -21.93
C SER A 686 14.74 66.45 -23.19
N GLY A 687 13.73 67.30 -23.05
CA GLY A 687 13.05 67.96 -24.17
C GLY A 687 11.89 67.17 -24.78
N LEU A 688 11.42 66.11 -24.12
CA LEU A 688 10.30 65.29 -24.58
C LEU A 688 9.02 65.64 -23.81
N HIS A 689 7.99 66.06 -24.53
CA HIS A 689 6.65 66.26 -24.00
C HIS A 689 5.85 64.96 -24.20
N CYS A 690 5.42 64.35 -23.09
CA CYS A 690 4.67 63.10 -23.10
C CYS A 690 3.39 63.25 -22.28
N SER A 691 2.29 62.69 -22.76
CA SER A 691 1.03 62.55 -22.04
C SER A 691 0.82 61.09 -21.62
N TYR A 692 0.26 60.87 -20.43
CA TYR A 692 -0.11 59.53 -19.98
C TYR A 692 -1.39 59.08 -20.68
N VAL A 693 -1.40 57.83 -21.17
CA VAL A 693 -2.59 57.20 -21.74
C VAL A 693 -3.30 56.44 -20.61
N PRO A 694 -4.49 56.88 -20.15
CA PRO A 694 -5.26 56.15 -19.15
C PRO A 694 -5.69 54.78 -19.67
N GLN A 695 -5.81 53.80 -18.77
CA GLN A 695 -6.10 52.41 -19.12
C GLN A 695 -7.40 52.23 -19.95
N THR A 696 -8.43 53.04 -19.70
CA THR A 696 -9.68 53.01 -20.48
C THR A 696 -9.50 53.49 -21.93
N GLN A 697 -8.54 54.37 -22.19
CA GLN A 697 -8.18 54.83 -23.54
C GLN A 697 -7.19 53.85 -24.18
N GLU A 698 -6.31 53.25 -23.39
CA GLU A 698 -5.38 52.20 -23.83
C GLU A 698 -6.14 50.99 -24.39
N ASP A 699 -7.13 50.45 -23.67
CA ASP A 699 -7.92 49.29 -24.13
C ASP A 699 -8.67 49.59 -25.44
N ALA A 700 -9.20 50.82 -25.59
CA ALA A 700 -9.85 51.26 -26.82
C ALA A 700 -8.87 51.35 -28.00
N LEU A 701 -7.71 51.97 -27.79
CA LEU A 701 -6.63 52.08 -28.79
C LEU A 701 -6.10 50.71 -29.24
N LEU A 702 -5.96 49.78 -28.30
CA LEU A 702 -5.50 48.41 -28.59
C LEU A 702 -6.54 47.62 -29.39
N SER A 703 -7.83 47.77 -29.07
CA SER A 703 -8.91 47.11 -29.82
C SER A 703 -9.03 47.60 -31.27
N GLU A 704 -8.83 48.91 -31.48
CA GLU A 704 -8.83 49.53 -32.81
C GLU A 704 -7.60 49.09 -33.61
N ALA A 705 -6.41 49.11 -33.00
CA ALA A 705 -5.17 48.67 -33.62
C ALA A 705 -5.18 47.17 -34.01
N GLN A 706 -5.77 46.30 -33.18
CA GLN A 706 -5.96 44.88 -33.50
C GLN A 706 -6.86 44.67 -34.73
N SER A 707 -7.94 45.45 -34.84
CA SER A 707 -8.87 45.34 -35.97
C SER A 707 -8.26 45.81 -37.30
N HIS A 708 -7.42 46.84 -37.26
CA HIS A 708 -6.74 47.38 -38.45
C HIS A 708 -5.65 46.45 -38.99
N ILE A 709 -4.88 45.79 -38.12
CA ILE A 709 -3.84 44.84 -38.53
C ILE A 709 -4.46 43.55 -39.07
N ALA A 710 -5.56 43.07 -38.47
CA ALA A 710 -6.29 41.91 -39.00
C ALA A 710 -6.86 42.13 -40.41
N GLN A 711 -7.26 43.36 -40.74
CA GLN A 711 -7.72 43.73 -42.10
C GLN A 711 -6.58 43.90 -43.11
N ALA A 712 -5.36 44.19 -42.66
CA ALA A 712 -4.20 44.33 -43.53
C ALA A 712 -3.62 42.96 -43.97
N ASP A 713 -3.68 41.94 -43.10
CA ASP A 713 -3.25 40.57 -43.41
C ASP A 713 -4.18 39.86 -44.42
N ASP A 714 -5.50 40.10 -44.37
CA ASP A 714 -6.47 39.54 -45.32
C ASP A 714 -6.40 40.18 -46.72
N GLY A 715 -5.70 41.31 -46.87
CA GLY A 715 -5.54 42.04 -48.14
C GLY A 715 -4.31 41.66 -48.97
N GLY A 716 -3.48 40.72 -48.48
CA GLY A 716 -2.20 40.33 -49.10
C GLY A 716 -2.24 39.16 -50.08
N GLU A 717 -3.38 38.46 -50.21
CA GLU A 717 -3.58 37.42 -51.25
C GLU A 717 -4.41 38.00 -52.42
N SER A 718 -3.75 38.76 -53.30
CA SER A 718 -4.26 39.03 -54.65
C SER A 718 -3.16 39.12 -55.68
#